data_AF-A0AAN7TSG6-F1
#
_entry.id   AF-A0AAN7TSG6-F1
#
_cell.length_a   1.000
_cell.length_b   1.000
_cell.length_c   1.000
_cell.angle_alpha   90.00
_cell.angle_beta   90.00
_cell.angle_gamma   90.00
#
_symmetry.space_group_name_H-M   'P 1'
#
loop_
_entity.id
_entity.type
_entity.pdbx_description
1 polymer ?
#
loop_
_entity_poly.entity_id
_entity_poly.type
_entity_poly.pdbx_seq_one_letter_code
_entity_poly.pdbx_strand_id
1 'polypeptide(L)'
;MQENKQQLIIIKFGGAYISKKDKFETIWKENIENLVYIVKTLSIDYNHKVILIIGAGSFGHHSANQYKVKYGHSSGDGLIIGTSNNNNNNKLLCEGILKTRESVTTLLDIVKKELVNNGLNVCSMSPFSSWRTNNGGDNVVQHNIDNISFSLNNFPNIIPILHGDVCLDNTLGCTILSGDTIIRELCFKLKPNKCIYVSDVNGVYDSNPKENENSQLLSNIKVSENDDSNNSHDDNIKLTLDNSSKDVTGGMKAKLDSAIRVARNKTHTLIIGGSYSKNEILETILIDDPINIKKEMMNICKSLKIINYKNGFPITNVRNYCISVPKIRSKEFIEKKMNNYNKIKNINENNNNNNNKQIKKIKSSEKEDENGGLVVKKFNNSHIMERDPQDRSLSQKQYFEKLADRGDLDRMLNLVRHMPERRSSYSYEKLIYACSKARRFNESWSIYNDMKKDNIKPSIHIFGNLVHICNTATGINKNIIEERINKITNEIEKYEVQLSIPFFNILMKTFITIGRSEDALSFIDRMKKSGLKPDISTYSMWIKAASDKYLKDNKIILKSDLYNNVNNAKNTLELDELRSNGNKQIDFYMSLVKNVKASNVTPDRIFINSILQACKDTQYPAGVFQVWDTIKEMRFTKHLEADTKTYDILITTCNNVIMFEKALEYFEEIFSKNIKPDAFLINNMFRTSLKIAHCPKLSRKINLDQEAIINRTIDYMTAFNIRPDSDSFAILISTYSKLGKNEKVYELWLEMKELGIEPNVKHYSGIVSQFKNNPEKILEVLRVIVSKKIILTTDFVGFMQKHLFKGKGDTQEFSRLLREHDSYALK
;
A
#
# COMPACT_ATOMS: atom_id res chain seq x y z
N MET A 1 -17.52 -29.64 -31.11
CA MET A 1 -17.76 -28.42 -30.31
C MET A 1 -19.04 -28.65 -29.54
N GLN A 2 -18.96 -29.02 -28.25
CA GLN A 2 -20.14 -28.91 -27.38
C GLN A 2 -20.31 -27.42 -27.07
N GLU A 3 -21.50 -26.88 -27.29
CA GLU A 3 -21.85 -25.53 -26.84
C GLU A 3 -21.68 -25.47 -25.31
N ASN A 4 -20.70 -24.69 -24.82
CA ASN A 4 -20.53 -24.49 -23.38
C ASN A 4 -21.74 -23.74 -22.85
N LYS A 5 -22.66 -24.47 -22.21
CA LYS A 5 -23.84 -23.89 -21.55
C LYS A 5 -23.40 -22.88 -20.50
N GLN A 6 -23.91 -21.65 -20.56
CA GLN A 6 -23.63 -20.62 -19.56
C GLN A 6 -24.09 -21.11 -18.17
N GLN A 7 -23.16 -21.19 -17.22
CA GLN A 7 -23.41 -21.62 -15.83
C GLN A 7 -23.39 -20.41 -14.87
N LEU A 8 -24.14 -20.50 -13.77
CA LEU A 8 -24.02 -19.61 -12.62
C LEU A 8 -23.03 -20.22 -11.61
N ILE A 9 -21.95 -19.50 -11.33
CA ILE A 9 -20.87 -19.94 -10.45
C ILE A 9 -20.72 -18.94 -9.31
N ILE A 10 -20.75 -19.46 -8.08
CA ILE A 10 -20.44 -18.66 -6.88
C ILE A 10 -19.06 -19.07 -6.40
N ILE A 11 -18.14 -18.11 -6.29
CA ILE A 11 -16.78 -18.35 -5.83
C ILE A 11 -16.44 -17.49 -4.63
N LYS A 12 -15.91 -18.14 -3.59
CA LYS A 12 -15.35 -17.48 -2.42
C LYS A 12 -13.85 -17.61 -2.42
N PHE A 13 -13.17 -16.49 -2.35
CA PHE A 13 -11.76 -16.47 -2.00
C PHE A 13 -11.62 -16.20 -0.51
N GLY A 14 -11.08 -17.19 0.22
CA GLY A 14 -10.85 -17.10 1.64
C GLY A 14 -9.92 -15.94 1.96
N GLY A 15 -10.21 -15.22 3.05
CA GLY A 15 -9.42 -14.04 3.42
C GLY A 15 -7.95 -14.37 3.65
N ALA A 16 -7.65 -15.53 4.26
CA ALA A 16 -6.27 -16.00 4.46
C ALA A 16 -5.54 -16.38 3.14
N TYR A 17 -6.27 -16.61 2.05
CA TYR A 17 -5.67 -16.83 0.73
C TYR A 17 -5.22 -15.51 0.10
N ILE A 18 -6.05 -14.47 0.18
CA ILE A 18 -5.76 -13.16 -0.43
C ILE A 18 -5.06 -12.16 0.51
N SER A 19 -4.89 -12.51 1.78
CA SER A 19 -4.23 -11.67 2.79
C SER A 19 -3.38 -12.48 3.78
N LYS A 20 -2.35 -11.85 4.35
CA LYS A 20 -1.41 -12.45 5.29
C LYS A 20 -2.02 -12.46 6.68
N LYS A 21 -2.60 -13.59 7.09
CA LYS A 21 -3.34 -13.72 8.36
C LYS A 21 -2.57 -13.19 9.59
N ASP A 22 -1.26 -13.35 9.60
CA ASP A 22 -0.38 -12.97 10.72
C ASP A 22 0.16 -11.53 10.63
N LYS A 23 -0.26 -10.74 9.62
CA LYS A 23 0.14 -9.35 9.43
C LYS A 23 -1.07 -8.47 9.23
N PHE A 24 -1.21 -7.45 10.07
CA PHE A 24 -2.32 -6.50 10.02
C PHE A 24 -2.52 -5.95 8.59
N GLU A 25 -3.74 -6.10 8.06
CA GLU A 25 -4.19 -5.49 6.80
C GLU A 25 -3.20 -5.62 5.61
N THR A 26 -2.59 -6.80 5.48
CA THR A 26 -1.58 -7.03 4.44
C THR A 26 -2.08 -8.01 3.39
N ILE A 27 -2.08 -7.61 2.12
CA ILE A 27 -2.54 -8.44 1.00
C ILE A 27 -1.47 -9.42 0.48
N TRP A 28 -1.92 -10.49 -0.17
CA TRP A 28 -1.14 -11.35 -1.05
C TRP A 28 -1.39 -10.94 -2.49
N LYS A 29 -0.54 -10.06 -3.04
CA LYS A 29 -0.74 -9.49 -4.39
C LYS A 29 -0.84 -10.56 -5.48
N GLU A 30 0.06 -11.54 -5.47
CA GLU A 30 0.05 -12.67 -6.42
C GLU A 30 -1.26 -13.47 -6.38
N ASN A 31 -1.81 -13.71 -5.18
CA ASN A 31 -3.08 -14.43 -5.04
C ASN A 31 -4.29 -13.62 -5.52
N ILE A 32 -4.22 -12.28 -5.43
CA ILE A 32 -5.22 -11.39 -6.03
C ILE A 32 -5.10 -11.41 -7.56
N GLU A 33 -3.89 -11.42 -8.13
CA GLU A 33 -3.68 -11.57 -9.58
C GLU A 33 -4.20 -12.94 -10.07
N ASN A 34 -3.98 -14.01 -9.30
CA ASN A 34 -4.54 -15.34 -9.57
C ASN A 34 -6.07 -15.33 -9.55
N LEU A 35 -6.67 -14.69 -8.54
CA LEU A 35 -8.13 -14.50 -8.45
C LEU A 35 -8.67 -13.78 -9.69
N VAL A 36 -8.03 -12.67 -10.08
CA VAL A 36 -8.45 -11.87 -11.25
C VAL A 36 -8.37 -12.69 -12.53
N TYR A 37 -7.29 -13.47 -12.70
CA TYR A 37 -7.15 -14.39 -13.83
C TYR A 37 -8.29 -15.41 -13.88
N ILE A 38 -8.59 -16.08 -12.77
CA ILE A 38 -9.65 -17.10 -12.69
C ILE A 38 -11.02 -16.48 -13.01
N VAL A 39 -11.36 -15.36 -12.37
CA VAL A 39 -12.65 -14.68 -12.56
C VAL A 39 -12.79 -14.22 -14.01
N LYS A 40 -11.74 -13.60 -14.57
CA LYS A 40 -11.71 -13.13 -15.95
C LYS A 40 -11.95 -14.25 -16.94
N THR A 41 -11.24 -15.37 -16.78
CA THR A 41 -11.38 -16.49 -17.70
C THR A 41 -12.75 -17.13 -17.59
N LEU A 42 -13.29 -17.34 -16.38
CA LEU A 42 -14.66 -17.85 -16.22
C LEU A 42 -15.72 -16.92 -16.83
N SER A 43 -15.62 -15.61 -16.60
CA SER A 43 -16.64 -14.67 -17.05
C SER A 43 -16.54 -14.29 -18.53
N ILE A 44 -15.32 -14.10 -19.05
CA ILE A 44 -15.10 -13.63 -20.42
C ILE A 44 -14.88 -14.81 -21.37
N ASP A 45 -13.91 -15.67 -21.07
CA ASP A 45 -13.48 -16.73 -22.01
C ASP A 45 -14.51 -17.87 -22.06
N TYR A 46 -15.12 -18.22 -20.91
CA TYR A 46 -16.15 -19.26 -20.78
C TYR A 46 -17.58 -18.73 -20.69
N ASN A 47 -17.76 -17.40 -20.70
CA ASN A 47 -19.06 -16.73 -20.68
C ASN A 47 -19.99 -17.21 -19.53
N HIS A 48 -19.44 -17.51 -18.35
CA HIS A 48 -20.20 -17.89 -17.16
C HIS A 48 -20.62 -16.66 -16.33
N LYS A 49 -21.77 -16.77 -15.64
CA LYS A 49 -22.20 -15.76 -14.66
C LYS A 49 -21.47 -16.03 -13.35
N VAL A 50 -20.71 -15.06 -12.85
CA VAL A 50 -19.88 -15.23 -11.64
C VAL A 50 -20.33 -14.29 -10.53
N ILE A 51 -20.57 -14.82 -9.33
CA ILE A 51 -20.72 -14.06 -8.09
C ILE A 51 -19.47 -14.27 -7.25
N LEU A 52 -18.82 -13.18 -6.83
CA LEU A 52 -17.56 -13.21 -6.11
C LEU A 52 -17.74 -12.82 -4.65
N ILE A 53 -17.29 -13.66 -3.72
CA ILE A 53 -17.30 -13.38 -2.28
C ILE A 53 -15.86 -13.33 -1.75
N ILE A 54 -15.56 -12.24 -1.04
CA ILE A 54 -14.25 -11.97 -0.47
C ILE A 54 -14.27 -12.23 1.04
N GLY A 55 -13.39 -13.09 1.53
CA GLY A 55 -13.18 -13.28 2.96
C GLY A 55 -12.33 -12.16 3.58
N ALA A 56 -12.58 -11.82 4.84
CA ALA A 56 -11.95 -10.70 5.52
C ALA A 56 -10.44 -10.89 5.81
N GLY A 57 -10.04 -12.09 6.27
CA GLY A 57 -8.61 -12.44 6.39
C GLY A 57 -7.89 -11.64 7.47
N SER A 58 -6.79 -10.96 7.14
CA SER A 58 -6.13 -10.04 8.09
C SER A 58 -6.89 -8.73 8.30
N PHE A 59 -7.87 -8.43 7.44
CA PHE A 59 -8.71 -7.24 7.49
C PHE A 59 -9.96 -7.55 8.34
N GLY A 60 -10.41 -6.58 9.13
CA GLY A 60 -11.59 -6.65 9.99
C GLY A 60 -11.42 -7.49 11.25
N HIS A 61 -10.69 -8.62 11.20
CA HIS A 61 -10.57 -9.55 12.33
C HIS A 61 -9.99 -8.92 13.60
N HIS A 62 -8.96 -8.10 13.47
CA HIS A 62 -8.33 -7.40 14.60
C HIS A 62 -9.33 -6.45 15.28
N SER A 63 -9.95 -5.55 14.52
CA SER A 63 -10.94 -4.58 15.02
C SER A 63 -12.20 -5.29 15.56
N ALA A 64 -12.73 -6.28 14.85
CA ALA A 64 -13.91 -7.01 15.28
C ALA A 64 -13.71 -7.73 16.62
N ASN A 65 -12.53 -8.30 16.83
CA ASN A 65 -12.18 -8.97 18.09
C ASN A 65 -11.90 -7.96 19.21
N GLN A 66 -11.12 -6.91 18.93
CA GLN A 66 -10.76 -5.87 19.90
C GLN A 66 -12.00 -5.21 20.51
N TYR A 67 -12.98 -4.88 19.67
CA TYR A 67 -14.21 -4.19 20.09
C TYR A 67 -15.37 -5.16 20.33
N LYS A 68 -15.12 -6.49 20.32
CA LYS A 68 -16.14 -7.53 20.55
C LYS A 68 -17.39 -7.38 19.66
N VAL A 69 -17.23 -6.88 18.43
CA VAL A 69 -18.34 -6.51 17.50
C VAL A 69 -19.28 -7.68 17.22
N LYS A 70 -18.77 -8.92 17.21
CA LYS A 70 -19.58 -10.14 17.02
C LYS A 70 -20.74 -10.25 18.02
N TYR A 71 -20.55 -9.77 19.25
CA TYR A 71 -21.51 -9.91 20.34
C TYR A 71 -22.44 -8.69 20.49
N GLY A 72 -22.20 -7.62 19.72
CA GLY A 72 -23.01 -6.41 19.76
C GLY A 72 -23.11 -5.82 21.18
N HIS A 73 -24.33 -5.51 21.63
CA HIS A 73 -24.60 -5.00 22.98
C HIS A 73 -24.62 -6.10 24.07
N SER A 74 -24.50 -7.37 23.71
CA SER A 74 -24.41 -8.44 24.70
C SER A 74 -22.93 -8.67 25.07
N SER A 75 -22.60 -8.57 26.35
CA SER A 75 -21.29 -9.04 26.81
C SER A 75 -21.24 -10.56 26.63
N GLY A 76 -20.14 -11.09 26.09
CA GLY A 76 -19.90 -12.54 26.03
C GLY A 76 -19.87 -13.28 27.38
N ASP A 77 -20.09 -12.56 28.49
CA ASP A 77 -20.08 -13.04 29.87
C ASP A 77 -21.46 -12.91 30.57
N GLY A 78 -22.57 -12.89 29.81
CA GLY A 78 -23.92 -12.95 30.41
C GLY A 78 -24.43 -11.66 31.08
N LEU A 79 -23.72 -10.54 30.94
CA LEU A 79 -24.22 -9.22 31.35
C LEU A 79 -24.83 -8.51 30.13
N ILE A 80 -26.16 -8.35 30.12
CA ILE A 80 -26.87 -7.51 29.16
C ILE A 80 -26.39 -6.06 29.37
N ILE A 81 -25.69 -5.47 28.40
CA ILE A 81 -25.39 -4.02 28.41
C ILE A 81 -26.66 -3.30 27.96
N GLY A 82 -27.63 -3.25 28.86
CA GLY A 82 -28.96 -2.75 28.56
C GLY A 82 -29.74 -2.45 29.82
N THR A 83 -29.18 -1.64 30.72
CA THR A 83 -29.95 -0.85 31.70
C THR A 83 -29.20 0.36 32.29
N SER A 84 -27.90 0.53 32.09
CA SER A 84 -27.19 1.75 32.53
C SER A 84 -26.68 2.56 31.35
N ASN A 85 -27.05 3.85 31.29
CA ASN A 85 -26.56 4.90 30.39
C ASN A 85 -25.03 5.08 30.42
N ASN A 86 -24.25 4.09 29.99
CA ASN A 86 -22.81 4.21 29.80
C ASN A 86 -22.54 4.59 28.35
N ASN A 87 -22.65 5.89 28.04
CA ASN A 87 -22.32 6.50 26.74
C ASN A 87 -20.96 6.02 26.18
N ASN A 88 -20.01 5.67 27.05
CA ASN A 88 -18.68 5.20 26.65
C ASN A 88 -18.69 3.82 25.98
N ASN A 89 -19.54 2.87 26.42
CA ASN A 89 -19.55 1.51 25.86
C ASN A 89 -20.21 1.49 24.47
N ASN A 90 -21.31 2.23 24.29
CA ASN A 90 -21.93 2.40 22.98
C ASN A 90 -20.99 3.13 22.01
N LYS A 91 -20.22 4.11 22.50
CA LYS A 91 -19.20 4.79 21.70
C LYS A 91 -18.11 3.82 21.23
N LEU A 92 -17.62 2.93 22.09
CA LEU A 92 -16.62 1.92 21.73
C LEU A 92 -17.16 0.89 20.74
N LEU A 93 -18.40 0.42 20.91
CA LEU A 93 -19.03 -0.49 19.95
C LEU A 93 -19.21 0.17 18.59
N CYS A 94 -19.70 1.42 18.55
CA CYS A 94 -19.79 2.22 17.32
C CYS A 94 -18.42 2.39 16.66
N GLU A 95 -17.37 2.69 17.43
CA GLU A 95 -16.00 2.77 16.91
C GLU A 95 -15.53 1.42 16.33
N GLY A 96 -15.84 0.32 17.02
CA GLY A 96 -15.57 -1.04 16.56
C GLY A 96 -16.28 -1.38 15.24
N ILE A 97 -17.55 -1.01 15.11
CA ILE A 97 -18.32 -1.15 13.86
C ILE A 97 -17.60 -0.39 12.75
N LEU A 98 -17.33 0.90 12.94
CA LEU A 98 -16.72 1.76 11.91
C LEU A 98 -15.34 1.24 11.48
N LYS A 99 -14.46 0.93 12.43
CA LYS A 99 -13.10 0.41 12.13
C LYS A 99 -13.13 -0.96 11.45
N THR A 100 -14.02 -1.84 11.90
CA THR A 100 -14.17 -3.17 11.27
C THR A 100 -14.64 -3.02 9.83
N ARG A 101 -15.66 -2.18 9.59
CA ARG A 101 -16.19 -1.88 8.25
C ARG A 101 -15.16 -1.26 7.33
N GLU A 102 -14.46 -0.23 7.80
CA GLU A 102 -13.41 0.46 7.03
C GLU A 102 -12.33 -0.53 6.58
N SER A 103 -11.90 -1.40 7.48
CA SER A 103 -10.91 -2.44 7.21
C SER A 103 -11.37 -3.43 6.12
N VAL A 104 -12.55 -4.04 6.28
CA VAL A 104 -13.05 -5.02 5.29
C VAL A 104 -13.42 -4.38 3.94
N THR A 105 -13.90 -3.13 3.96
CA THR A 105 -14.23 -2.37 2.74
C THR A 105 -12.96 -1.97 1.99
N THR A 106 -11.86 -1.70 2.70
CA THR A 106 -10.56 -1.42 2.09
C THR A 106 -10.05 -2.63 1.32
N LEU A 107 -10.16 -3.85 1.87
CA LEU A 107 -9.81 -5.07 1.15
C LEU A 107 -10.71 -5.27 -0.09
N LEU A 108 -12.02 -5.05 0.04
CA LEU A 108 -12.94 -5.09 -1.09
C LEU A 108 -12.51 -4.10 -2.20
N ASP A 109 -12.18 -2.87 -1.84
CA ASP A 109 -11.79 -1.83 -2.78
C ASP A 109 -10.49 -2.14 -3.51
N ILE A 110 -9.52 -2.76 -2.84
CA ILE A 110 -8.28 -3.25 -3.47
C ILE A 110 -8.61 -4.29 -4.54
N VAL A 111 -9.39 -5.32 -4.18
CA VAL A 111 -9.75 -6.41 -5.12
C VAL A 111 -10.61 -5.87 -6.27
N LYS A 112 -11.58 -5.01 -5.98
CA LYS A 112 -12.45 -4.35 -6.96
C LYS A 112 -11.64 -3.54 -7.97
N LYS A 113 -10.69 -2.71 -7.51
CA LYS A 113 -9.82 -1.92 -8.39
C LYS A 113 -9.02 -2.82 -9.32
N GLU A 114 -8.46 -3.92 -8.81
CA GLU A 114 -7.67 -4.84 -9.62
C GLU A 114 -8.51 -5.53 -10.71
N LEU A 115 -9.73 -5.97 -10.38
CA LEU A 115 -10.65 -6.56 -11.34
C LEU A 115 -11.06 -5.55 -12.43
N VAL A 116 -11.40 -4.30 -12.04
CA VAL A 116 -11.77 -3.23 -12.98
C VAL A 116 -10.60 -2.85 -13.89
N ASN A 117 -9.39 -2.75 -13.34
CA ASN A 117 -8.17 -2.49 -14.13
C ASN A 117 -7.93 -3.58 -15.19
N ASN A 118 -8.40 -4.80 -14.95
CA ASN A 118 -8.30 -5.93 -15.87
C ASN A 118 -9.50 -6.07 -16.83
N GLY A 119 -10.40 -5.09 -16.85
CA GLY A 119 -11.51 -4.98 -17.80
C GLY A 119 -12.80 -5.69 -17.40
N LEU A 120 -12.99 -6.01 -16.11
CA LEU A 120 -14.17 -6.70 -15.61
C LEU A 120 -15.24 -5.73 -15.09
N ASN A 121 -16.52 -6.00 -15.42
CA ASN A 121 -17.67 -5.19 -15.02
C ASN A 121 -18.14 -5.58 -13.60
N VAL A 122 -17.37 -5.18 -12.59
CA VAL A 122 -17.63 -5.55 -11.20
C VAL A 122 -18.58 -4.57 -10.51
N CYS A 123 -19.58 -5.08 -9.78
CA CYS A 123 -20.54 -4.30 -9.00
C CYS A 123 -20.47 -4.69 -7.53
N SER A 124 -19.95 -3.80 -6.67
CA SER A 124 -19.86 -4.04 -5.23
C SER A 124 -21.19 -3.86 -4.52
N MET A 125 -21.61 -4.86 -3.75
CA MET A 125 -22.85 -4.84 -2.98
C MET A 125 -22.56 -5.06 -1.49
N SER A 126 -22.69 -4.01 -0.68
CA SER A 126 -22.37 -4.07 0.76
C SER A 126 -23.50 -4.72 1.58
N PRO A 127 -23.18 -5.72 2.42
CA PRO A 127 -24.19 -6.34 3.28
C PRO A 127 -24.72 -5.43 4.40
N PHE A 128 -23.93 -4.51 4.96
CA PHE A 128 -24.31 -3.78 6.19
C PHE A 128 -25.61 -2.98 6.13
N SER A 129 -25.89 -2.32 5.00
CA SER A 129 -27.12 -1.55 4.84
C SER A 129 -28.28 -2.36 4.25
N SER A 130 -28.03 -3.60 3.84
CA SER A 130 -28.97 -4.35 2.98
C SER A 130 -29.27 -5.78 3.47
N TRP A 131 -28.58 -6.23 4.52
CA TRP A 131 -28.77 -7.50 5.19
C TRP A 131 -29.02 -7.26 6.67
N ARG A 132 -29.86 -8.10 7.27
CA ARG A 132 -30.22 -8.04 8.69
C ARG A 132 -30.22 -9.44 9.29
N THR A 133 -29.72 -9.53 10.50
CA THR A 133 -29.59 -10.78 11.26
C THR A 133 -30.42 -10.73 12.54
N ASN A 134 -30.61 -11.87 13.17
CA ASN A 134 -31.28 -11.95 14.47
C ASN A 134 -30.56 -12.91 15.41
N ASN A 135 -29.98 -12.36 16.47
CA ASN A 135 -29.23 -13.09 17.48
C ASN A 135 -27.99 -13.80 16.91
N GLY A 136 -27.22 -13.09 16.09
CA GLY A 136 -25.94 -13.52 15.56
C GLY A 136 -25.90 -13.69 14.05
N GLY A 137 -24.69 -13.66 13.50
CA GLY A 137 -24.43 -13.60 12.07
C GLY A 137 -24.93 -14.77 11.23
N ASP A 138 -25.25 -15.91 11.83
CA ASP A 138 -25.72 -17.11 11.12
C ASP A 138 -27.23 -17.15 10.89
N ASN A 139 -28.01 -16.29 11.55
CA ASN A 139 -29.45 -16.23 11.40
C ASN A 139 -29.86 -14.97 10.61
N VAL A 140 -29.83 -15.07 9.28
CA VAL A 140 -30.19 -13.98 8.37
C VAL A 140 -31.71 -13.91 8.25
N VAL A 141 -32.30 -12.77 8.59
CA VAL A 141 -33.75 -12.51 8.51
C VAL A 141 -34.13 -11.62 7.33
N GLN A 142 -33.18 -10.85 6.80
CA GLN A 142 -33.36 -10.01 5.63
C GLN A 142 -32.08 -9.98 4.80
N HIS A 143 -32.21 -10.02 3.48
CA HIS A 143 -31.08 -9.97 2.54
C HIS A 143 -31.46 -9.23 1.26
N ASN A 144 -30.45 -8.84 0.46
CA ASN A 144 -30.64 -8.14 -0.81
C ASN A 144 -30.36 -9.01 -2.06
N ILE A 145 -30.62 -10.32 -1.96
CA ILE A 145 -30.31 -11.27 -3.04
C ILE A 145 -31.13 -11.01 -4.30
N ASP A 146 -32.33 -10.47 -4.17
CA ASP A 146 -33.18 -10.17 -5.34
C ASP A 146 -32.53 -9.11 -6.25
N ASN A 147 -31.81 -8.13 -5.68
CA ASN A 147 -31.03 -7.17 -6.48
C ASN A 147 -29.81 -7.81 -7.14
N ILE A 148 -29.18 -8.80 -6.50
CA ILE A 148 -28.10 -9.60 -7.10
C ILE A 148 -28.66 -10.38 -8.31
N SER A 149 -29.78 -11.09 -8.13
CA SER A 149 -30.48 -11.81 -9.19
C SER A 149 -30.89 -10.88 -10.34
N PHE A 150 -31.49 -9.73 -10.01
CA PHE A 150 -31.88 -8.71 -10.98
C PHE A 150 -30.67 -8.24 -11.79
N SER A 151 -29.54 -7.95 -11.13
CA SER A 151 -28.34 -7.49 -11.83
C SER A 151 -27.81 -8.54 -12.81
N LEU A 152 -27.73 -9.81 -12.40
CA LEU A 152 -27.26 -10.92 -13.23
C LEU A 152 -28.16 -11.22 -14.42
N ASN A 153 -29.45 -10.87 -14.34
CA ASN A 153 -30.41 -11.12 -15.40
C ASN A 153 -30.54 -9.95 -16.38
N ASN A 154 -30.29 -8.71 -15.92
CA ASN A 154 -30.51 -7.51 -16.72
C ASN A 154 -29.22 -6.90 -17.29
N PHE A 155 -28.05 -7.20 -16.71
CA PHE A 155 -26.77 -6.64 -17.16
C PHE A 155 -25.82 -7.76 -17.62
N PRO A 156 -25.54 -7.87 -18.93
CA PRO A 156 -24.57 -8.83 -19.46
C PRO A 156 -23.19 -8.62 -18.85
N ASN A 157 -22.52 -9.72 -18.48
CA ASN A 157 -21.15 -9.74 -17.96
C ASN A 157 -20.93 -8.97 -16.65
N ILE A 158 -21.99 -8.60 -15.91
CA ILE A 158 -21.84 -8.02 -14.58
C ILE A 158 -21.37 -9.08 -13.57
N ILE A 159 -20.47 -8.70 -12.68
CA ILE A 159 -19.93 -9.56 -11.63
C ILE A 159 -20.27 -8.92 -10.28
N PRO A 160 -21.32 -9.38 -9.59
CA PRO A 160 -21.60 -8.95 -8.22
C PRO A 160 -20.47 -9.39 -7.29
N ILE A 161 -19.90 -8.45 -6.54
CA ILE A 161 -18.87 -8.72 -5.53
C ILE A 161 -19.38 -8.34 -4.13
N LEU A 162 -19.26 -9.28 -3.19
CA LEU A 162 -19.63 -9.13 -1.78
C LEU A 162 -18.44 -9.51 -0.89
N HIS A 163 -18.50 -9.14 0.39
CA HIS A 163 -17.51 -9.56 1.39
C HIS A 163 -18.17 -9.81 2.74
N GLY A 164 -17.48 -10.53 3.62
CA GLY A 164 -17.87 -10.61 5.02
C GLY A 164 -17.78 -9.23 5.68
N ASP A 165 -18.79 -8.86 6.44
CA ASP A 165 -18.98 -7.48 6.91
C ASP A 165 -19.66 -7.42 8.28
N VAL A 166 -19.65 -6.26 8.91
CA VAL A 166 -20.55 -5.97 10.03
C VAL A 166 -21.98 -5.91 9.48
N CYS A 167 -22.94 -6.46 10.21
CA CYS A 167 -24.35 -6.49 9.85
C CYS A 167 -25.20 -6.02 11.03
N LEU A 168 -26.33 -5.37 10.75
CA LEU A 168 -27.30 -4.99 11.77
C LEU A 168 -28.03 -6.25 12.27
N ASP A 169 -28.25 -6.31 13.58
CA ASP A 169 -28.87 -7.44 14.26
C ASP A 169 -30.06 -6.98 15.11
N ASN A 170 -31.19 -7.68 15.05
CA ASN A 170 -32.40 -7.34 15.81
C ASN A 170 -32.24 -7.44 17.33
N THR A 171 -31.44 -8.40 17.79
CA THR A 171 -31.26 -8.71 19.22
C THR A 171 -29.99 -8.06 19.76
N LEU A 172 -28.88 -8.17 19.02
CA LEU A 172 -27.56 -7.70 19.45
C LEU A 172 -27.29 -6.24 19.03
N GLY A 173 -28.12 -5.66 18.18
CA GLY A 173 -27.90 -4.38 17.51
C GLY A 173 -26.95 -4.49 16.31
N CYS A 174 -25.82 -5.19 16.47
CA CYS A 174 -24.94 -5.55 15.37
C CYS A 174 -24.22 -6.89 15.63
N THR A 175 -23.72 -7.50 14.57
CA THR A 175 -22.89 -8.71 14.61
C THR A 175 -22.00 -8.81 13.37
N ILE A 176 -21.24 -9.88 13.23
CA ILE A 176 -20.41 -10.17 12.05
C ILE A 176 -21.15 -11.14 11.13
N LEU A 177 -21.46 -10.70 9.92
CA LEU A 177 -21.97 -11.55 8.84
C LEU A 177 -20.80 -12.12 8.05
N SER A 178 -20.56 -13.42 8.21
CA SER A 178 -19.43 -14.08 7.55
C SER A 178 -19.67 -14.28 6.05
N GLY A 179 -18.58 -14.31 5.26
CA GLY A 179 -18.68 -14.67 3.84
C GLY A 179 -19.20 -16.10 3.62
N ASP A 180 -18.99 -17.02 4.57
CA ASP A 180 -19.55 -18.38 4.50
C ASP A 180 -21.08 -18.39 4.63
N THR A 181 -21.61 -17.51 5.47
CA THR A 181 -23.06 -17.33 5.65
C THR A 181 -23.69 -16.71 4.40
N ILE A 182 -23.04 -15.69 3.82
CA ILE A 182 -23.51 -15.04 2.58
C ILE A 182 -23.64 -16.05 1.43
N ILE A 183 -22.65 -16.92 1.25
CA ILE A 183 -22.69 -17.95 0.19
C ILE A 183 -23.80 -18.95 0.43
N ARG A 184 -24.01 -19.35 1.68
CA ARG A 184 -25.09 -20.27 2.04
C ARG A 184 -26.45 -19.70 1.61
N GLU A 185 -26.73 -18.45 1.97
CA GLU A 185 -27.98 -17.78 1.57
C GLU A 185 -28.11 -17.60 0.06
N LEU A 186 -27.02 -17.20 -0.62
CA LEU A 186 -26.99 -17.08 -2.08
C LEU A 186 -27.26 -18.43 -2.77
N CYS A 187 -26.67 -19.51 -2.28
CA CYS A 187 -26.86 -20.84 -2.86
C CYS A 187 -28.27 -21.36 -2.64
N PHE A 188 -28.87 -21.11 -1.47
CA PHE A 188 -30.26 -21.48 -1.21
C PHE A 188 -31.24 -20.76 -2.14
N LYS A 189 -31.02 -19.46 -2.35
CA LYS A 189 -31.94 -18.62 -3.14
C LYS A 189 -31.71 -18.73 -4.65
N LEU A 190 -30.46 -18.70 -5.11
CA LEU A 190 -30.10 -18.63 -6.54
C LEU A 190 -29.85 -19.99 -7.18
N LYS A 191 -29.65 -21.06 -6.38
CA LYS A 191 -29.38 -22.43 -6.84
C LYS A 191 -28.33 -22.48 -7.97
N PRO A 192 -27.09 -22.00 -7.71
CA PRO A 192 -26.05 -21.95 -8.73
C PRO A 192 -25.64 -23.34 -9.19
N ASN A 193 -25.04 -23.43 -10.38
CA ASN A 193 -24.50 -24.70 -10.89
C ASN A 193 -23.34 -25.19 -10.04
N LYS A 194 -22.44 -24.28 -9.63
CA LYS A 194 -21.26 -24.60 -8.82
C LYS A 194 -21.07 -23.57 -7.70
N CYS A 195 -20.64 -24.05 -6.54
CA CYS A 195 -20.19 -23.26 -5.40
C CYS A 195 -18.75 -23.65 -5.06
N ILE A 196 -17.84 -22.68 -5.04
CA ILE A 196 -16.40 -22.92 -4.89
C ILE A 196 -15.86 -22.14 -3.70
N TYR A 197 -15.15 -22.83 -2.82
CA TYR A 197 -14.41 -22.24 -1.71
C TYR A 197 -12.91 -22.39 -1.99
N VAL A 198 -12.22 -21.28 -2.22
CA VAL A 198 -10.75 -21.25 -2.32
C VAL A 198 -10.17 -20.91 -0.96
N SER A 199 -9.41 -21.82 -0.35
CA SER A 199 -8.80 -21.65 0.99
C SER A 199 -7.28 -21.61 0.93
N ASP A 200 -6.63 -21.12 1.98
CA ASP A 200 -5.17 -21.08 2.15
C ASP A 200 -4.50 -22.43 2.48
N VAL A 201 -5.28 -23.51 2.58
CA VAL A 201 -4.81 -24.88 2.85
C VAL A 201 -5.20 -25.77 1.67
N ASN A 202 -4.42 -26.82 1.39
CA ASN A 202 -4.58 -27.67 0.19
C ASN A 202 -5.96 -28.35 0.07
N GLY A 203 -6.74 -28.38 1.16
CA GLY A 203 -8.12 -28.82 1.20
C GLY A 203 -8.53 -29.18 2.62
N VAL A 204 -9.46 -30.13 2.77
CA VAL A 204 -9.88 -30.65 4.07
C VAL A 204 -9.00 -31.85 4.44
N TYR A 205 -8.37 -31.80 5.61
CA TYR A 205 -7.56 -32.89 6.14
C TYR A 205 -8.30 -33.60 7.29
N ASP A 206 -7.95 -34.86 7.54
CA ASP A 206 -8.43 -35.64 8.70
C ASP A 206 -7.98 -35.07 10.07
N SER A 207 -6.91 -34.28 10.08
CA SER A 207 -6.31 -33.63 11.25
C SER A 207 -5.56 -32.36 10.81
N ASN A 208 -5.21 -31.46 11.74
CA ASN A 208 -4.55 -30.19 11.40
C ASN A 208 -3.17 -30.42 10.75
N PRO A 209 -2.97 -30.08 9.47
CA PRO A 209 -1.72 -30.35 8.76
C PRO A 209 -0.53 -29.49 9.23
N LYS A 210 -0.78 -28.45 10.03
CA LYS A 210 0.27 -27.62 10.63
C LYS A 210 0.79 -28.17 11.95
N GLU A 211 0.04 -29.07 12.59
CA GLU A 211 0.37 -29.68 13.89
C GLU A 211 0.70 -31.17 13.76
N ASN A 212 0.20 -31.83 12.70
CA ASN A 212 0.42 -33.25 12.44
C ASN A 212 0.89 -33.47 10.99
N GLU A 213 2.16 -33.83 10.83
CA GLU A 213 2.78 -34.10 9.51
C GLU A 213 2.15 -35.30 8.78
N ASN A 214 1.49 -36.22 9.51
CA ASN A 214 0.83 -37.40 8.96
C ASN A 214 -0.62 -37.17 8.51
N SER A 215 -1.11 -35.93 8.54
CA SER A 215 -2.48 -35.59 8.16
C SER A 215 -2.77 -35.94 6.69
N GLN A 216 -3.91 -36.59 6.43
CA GLN A 216 -4.31 -37.00 5.09
C GLN A 216 -5.41 -36.11 4.50
N LEU A 217 -5.24 -35.76 3.22
CA LEU A 217 -6.21 -34.97 2.46
C LEU A 217 -7.46 -35.81 2.11
N LEU A 218 -8.62 -35.36 2.58
CA LEU A 218 -9.91 -35.99 2.31
C LEU A 218 -10.40 -35.64 0.91
N SER A 219 -10.27 -36.57 -0.02
CA SER A 219 -10.62 -36.35 -1.43
C SER A 219 -12.11 -36.27 -1.72
N ASN A 220 -12.97 -36.87 -0.89
CA ASN A 220 -14.43 -36.82 -1.04
C ASN A 220 -15.11 -36.87 0.33
N ILE A 221 -16.05 -35.95 0.57
CA ILE A 221 -16.92 -35.96 1.77
C ILE A 221 -18.34 -36.26 1.31
N LYS A 222 -18.89 -37.40 1.77
CA LYS A 222 -20.28 -37.77 1.50
C LYS A 222 -21.20 -37.05 2.47
N VAL A 223 -22.29 -36.50 1.96
CA VAL A 223 -23.31 -35.82 2.77
C VAL A 223 -24.62 -36.57 2.62
N SER A 224 -25.18 -37.08 3.73
CA SER A 224 -26.50 -37.73 3.75
C SER A 224 -27.64 -36.71 3.68
N GLU A 225 -28.75 -37.10 3.04
CA GLU A 225 -29.99 -36.31 2.97
C GLU A 225 -30.81 -36.38 4.27
N ASN A 226 -30.59 -37.36 5.14
CA ASN A 226 -31.41 -37.61 6.32
C ASN A 226 -30.73 -37.12 7.61
N ASP A 227 -31.08 -35.91 8.05
CA ASP A 227 -31.08 -35.50 9.47
C ASP A 227 -32.08 -34.33 9.58
N ASP A 228 -33.36 -34.64 9.37
CA ASP A 228 -34.47 -33.77 9.76
C ASP A 228 -34.80 -34.07 11.22
N SER A 229 -34.27 -33.27 12.14
CA SER A 229 -34.91 -33.11 13.44
C SER A 229 -34.76 -31.67 13.94
N ASN A 230 -35.86 -30.94 13.82
CA ASN A 230 -36.20 -29.85 14.71
C ASN A 230 -36.09 -30.33 16.15
N ASN A 231 -34.97 -30.06 16.83
CA ASN A 231 -34.91 -29.81 18.26
C ASN A 231 -33.56 -29.20 18.63
N SER A 232 -33.65 -28.28 19.59
CA SER A 232 -32.62 -27.47 20.21
C SER A 232 -31.32 -28.19 20.56
N HIS A 233 -30.20 -27.47 20.39
CA HIS A 233 -28.93 -27.64 21.11
C HIS A 233 -28.46 -29.09 21.31
N ASP A 234 -27.87 -29.69 20.29
CA ASP A 234 -26.81 -30.67 20.51
C ASP A 234 -25.78 -30.64 19.37
N ASP A 235 -24.57 -30.22 19.75
CA ASP A 235 -23.34 -30.44 18.99
C ASP A 235 -23.13 -31.96 18.87
N ASN A 236 -23.43 -32.56 17.71
CA ASN A 236 -22.77 -33.78 17.21
C ASN A 236 -23.27 -34.12 15.81
N ILE A 237 -22.70 -33.45 14.80
CA ILE A 237 -22.73 -33.93 13.42
C ILE A 237 -21.94 -35.24 13.41
N LYS A 238 -22.62 -36.39 13.34
CA LYS A 238 -21.99 -37.69 13.02
C LYS A 238 -21.52 -37.68 11.57
N LEU A 239 -20.39 -37.01 11.32
CA LEU A 239 -19.48 -37.39 10.26
C LEU A 239 -18.98 -38.80 10.62
N THR A 240 -19.37 -39.83 9.87
CA THR A 240 -18.63 -41.10 9.88
C THR A 240 -17.28 -40.85 9.21
N LEU A 241 -16.40 -40.18 9.95
CA LEU A 241 -14.95 -40.24 9.78
C LEU A 241 -14.52 -41.45 10.59
N ASP A 242 -13.98 -42.47 9.92
CA ASP A 242 -13.41 -43.62 10.59
C ASP A 242 -12.46 -43.16 11.71
N ASN A 243 -12.69 -43.75 12.88
CA ASN A 243 -12.17 -43.37 14.18
C ASN A 243 -10.71 -42.85 14.19
N SER A 244 -10.56 -41.62 14.68
CA SER A 244 -9.45 -41.07 15.49
C SER A 244 -8.77 -39.80 14.93
N SER A 245 -9.34 -38.61 15.17
CA SER A 245 -8.53 -37.39 15.30
C SER A 245 -9.36 -36.18 15.75
N LYS A 246 -8.89 -35.57 16.83
CA LYS A 246 -9.37 -34.32 17.42
C LYS A 246 -9.14 -33.14 16.48
N ASP A 247 -10.16 -32.28 16.45
CA ASP A 247 -10.14 -30.82 16.29
C ASP A 247 -9.40 -30.22 15.07
N VAL A 248 -10.17 -29.55 14.19
CA VAL A 248 -9.65 -28.79 13.04
C VAL A 248 -9.90 -27.32 13.30
N THR A 249 -8.81 -26.53 13.35
CA THR A 249 -8.75 -25.06 13.51
C THR A 249 -10.10 -24.34 13.29
N GLY A 250 -10.57 -23.58 14.27
CA GLY A 250 -11.94 -23.00 14.30
C GLY A 250 -12.41 -22.16 13.09
N GLY A 251 -11.55 -21.91 12.09
CA GLY A 251 -11.93 -21.31 10.80
C GLY A 251 -12.26 -22.30 9.66
N MET A 252 -11.82 -23.56 9.72
CA MET A 252 -12.18 -24.58 8.71
C MET A 252 -13.49 -25.29 9.01
N LYS A 253 -13.82 -25.47 10.30
CA LYS A 253 -15.11 -26.03 10.74
C LYS A 253 -16.30 -25.26 10.15
N ALA A 254 -16.35 -23.93 10.34
CA ALA A 254 -17.43 -23.09 9.84
C ALA A 254 -17.57 -23.10 8.29
N LYS A 255 -16.45 -23.16 7.56
CA LYS A 255 -16.45 -23.29 6.09
C LYS A 255 -17.00 -24.64 5.66
N LEU A 256 -16.58 -25.72 6.34
CA LEU A 256 -17.04 -27.07 6.06
C LEU A 256 -18.54 -27.22 6.37
N ASP A 257 -19.01 -26.68 7.49
CA ASP A 257 -20.44 -26.67 7.86
C ASP A 257 -21.28 -25.92 6.82
N SER A 258 -20.81 -24.75 6.35
CA SER A 258 -21.47 -24.02 5.26
C SER A 258 -21.48 -24.84 3.96
N ALA A 259 -20.35 -25.42 3.57
CA ALA A 259 -20.23 -26.24 2.36
C ALA A 259 -21.13 -27.49 2.41
N ILE A 260 -21.24 -28.15 3.56
CA ILE A 260 -22.15 -29.29 3.78
C ILE A 260 -23.60 -28.85 3.59
N ARG A 261 -24.02 -27.73 4.20
CA ARG A 261 -25.39 -27.19 4.05
C ARG A 261 -25.70 -26.82 2.59
N VAL A 262 -24.75 -26.24 1.88
CA VAL A 262 -24.89 -25.92 0.44
C VAL A 262 -24.96 -27.19 -0.41
N ALA A 263 -24.15 -28.20 -0.11
CA ALA A 263 -24.18 -29.48 -0.81
C ALA A 263 -25.51 -30.24 -0.60
N ARG A 264 -26.11 -30.17 0.62
CA ARG A 264 -27.46 -30.70 0.89
C ARG A 264 -28.53 -30.05 0.00
N ASN A 265 -28.33 -28.79 -0.40
CA ASN A 265 -29.21 -28.10 -1.34
C ASN A 265 -28.95 -28.46 -2.82
N LYS A 266 -28.24 -29.57 -3.09
CA LYS A 266 -27.96 -30.10 -4.44
C LYS A 266 -27.13 -29.17 -5.32
N THR A 267 -26.39 -28.23 -4.72
CA THR A 267 -25.40 -27.40 -5.41
C THR A 267 -24.06 -28.14 -5.45
N HIS A 268 -23.44 -28.24 -6.64
CA HIS A 268 -22.12 -28.85 -6.76
C HIS A 268 -21.07 -28.00 -6.02
N THR A 269 -20.49 -28.54 -4.96
CA THR A 269 -19.67 -27.78 -4.01
C THR A 269 -18.23 -28.28 -3.98
N LEU A 270 -17.28 -27.36 -4.18
CA LEU A 270 -15.85 -27.64 -4.25
C LEU A 270 -15.10 -26.83 -3.18
N ILE A 271 -14.16 -27.47 -2.48
CA ILE A 271 -13.19 -26.79 -1.62
C ILE A 271 -11.81 -27.01 -2.25
N ILE A 272 -11.19 -25.92 -2.70
CA ILE A 272 -9.94 -25.93 -3.45
C ILE A 272 -8.86 -25.22 -2.63
N GLY A 273 -7.67 -25.81 -2.59
CA GLY A 273 -6.51 -25.20 -1.97
C GLY A 273 -5.87 -24.10 -2.80
N GLY A 274 -5.44 -23.05 -2.13
CA GLY A 274 -4.78 -21.89 -2.73
C GLY A 274 -3.31 -22.12 -3.02
N SER A 275 -2.74 -23.25 -2.58
CA SER A 275 -1.41 -23.69 -2.98
C SER A 275 -1.35 -24.12 -4.45
N TYR A 276 -2.49 -24.43 -5.07
CA TYR A 276 -2.57 -24.81 -6.46
C TYR A 276 -2.34 -23.59 -7.37
N SER A 277 -1.70 -23.80 -8.50
CA SER A 277 -1.51 -22.75 -9.49
C SER A 277 -2.86 -22.26 -10.03
N LYS A 278 -2.90 -21.02 -10.52
CA LYS A 278 -4.11 -20.43 -11.12
C LYS A 278 -4.74 -21.28 -12.22
N ASN A 279 -3.93 -22.03 -12.98
CA ASN A 279 -4.41 -22.92 -14.02
C ASN A 279 -5.04 -24.19 -13.43
N GLU A 280 -4.44 -24.78 -12.39
CA GLU A 280 -5.00 -25.96 -11.72
C GLU A 280 -6.32 -25.66 -11.02
N ILE A 281 -6.43 -24.50 -10.37
CA ILE A 281 -7.69 -24.03 -9.77
C ILE A 281 -8.76 -23.88 -10.86
N LEU A 282 -8.43 -23.20 -11.97
CA LEU A 282 -9.34 -22.99 -13.08
C LEU A 282 -9.79 -24.31 -13.73
N GLU A 283 -8.86 -25.23 -14.01
CA GLU A 283 -9.18 -26.56 -14.56
C GLU A 283 -10.11 -27.33 -13.62
N THR A 284 -9.88 -27.27 -12.31
CA THR A 284 -10.74 -27.92 -11.32
C THR A 284 -12.17 -27.36 -11.36
N ILE A 285 -12.32 -26.05 -11.50
CA ILE A 285 -13.64 -25.39 -11.56
C ILE A 285 -14.41 -25.80 -12.84
N LEU A 286 -13.69 -25.95 -13.96
CA LEU A 286 -14.27 -26.27 -15.26
C LEU A 286 -14.64 -27.75 -15.42
N ILE A 287 -14.21 -28.65 -14.52
CA ILE A 287 -14.62 -30.06 -14.56
C ILE A 287 -16.08 -30.19 -14.15
N ASP A 288 -16.91 -30.78 -15.02
CA ASP A 288 -18.35 -30.95 -14.77
C ASP A 288 -18.70 -32.21 -13.97
N ASP A 289 -17.81 -33.21 -13.89
CA ASP A 289 -18.01 -34.41 -13.05
C ASP A 289 -16.68 -35.16 -12.77
N PRO A 290 -16.14 -35.14 -11.53
CA PRO A 290 -14.93 -35.88 -11.19
C PRO A 290 -15.09 -37.40 -11.30
N ILE A 291 -16.32 -37.93 -11.18
CA ILE A 291 -16.61 -39.37 -11.15
C ILE A 291 -16.52 -39.99 -12.55
N ASN A 292 -16.95 -39.28 -13.59
CA ASN A 292 -16.92 -39.77 -14.97
C ASN A 292 -15.50 -39.84 -15.56
N ILE A 293 -14.57 -38.99 -15.11
CA ILE A 293 -13.19 -39.03 -15.61
C ILE A 293 -12.48 -40.33 -15.18
N LYS A 294 -12.79 -40.89 -14.01
CA LYS A 294 -12.24 -42.20 -13.60
C LYS A 294 -12.77 -43.34 -14.50
N LYS A 295 -13.99 -43.19 -15.02
CA LYS A 295 -14.66 -44.16 -15.90
C LYS A 295 -14.19 -44.07 -17.35
N GLU A 296 -13.99 -42.85 -17.87
CA GLU A 296 -13.37 -42.60 -19.18
C GLU A 296 -11.88 -42.96 -19.18
N MET A 297 -11.13 -42.62 -18.12
CA MET A 297 -9.74 -43.07 -17.97
C MET A 297 -9.64 -44.59 -17.83
N MET A 298 -10.55 -45.26 -17.11
CA MET A 298 -10.61 -46.73 -17.08
C MET A 298 -10.94 -47.33 -18.45
N ASN A 299 -11.76 -46.70 -19.28
CA ASN A 299 -12.04 -47.18 -20.64
C ASN A 299 -10.84 -46.97 -21.59
N ILE A 300 -10.09 -45.89 -21.44
CA ILE A 300 -8.82 -45.64 -22.15
C ILE A 300 -7.73 -46.61 -21.68
N CYS A 301 -7.70 -46.95 -20.39
CA CYS A 301 -6.83 -48.00 -19.85
C CYS A 301 -7.29 -49.41 -20.27
N LYS A 302 -8.58 -49.67 -20.51
CA LYS A 302 -9.08 -50.95 -21.04
C LYS A 302 -8.67 -51.20 -22.50
N SER A 303 -8.45 -50.15 -23.29
CA SER A 303 -7.85 -50.28 -24.64
C SER A 303 -6.34 -50.59 -24.62
N LEU A 304 -5.69 -50.55 -23.45
CA LEU A 304 -4.30 -50.91 -23.25
C LEU A 304 -4.23 -52.15 -22.33
N LYS A 305 -4.19 -53.32 -22.97
CA LYS A 305 -4.07 -54.64 -22.33
C LYS A 305 -2.99 -54.67 -21.24
N ILE A 306 -3.38 -54.62 -19.96
CA ILE A 306 -2.69 -55.31 -18.86
C ILE A 306 -3.73 -55.93 -17.92
N ILE A 307 -3.62 -57.25 -17.79
CA ILE A 307 -4.44 -58.18 -17.01
C ILE A 307 -3.94 -58.20 -15.56
N ASN A 308 -4.82 -58.03 -14.57
CA ASN A 308 -5.16 -59.09 -13.62
C ASN A 308 -6.29 -58.68 -12.64
N TYR A 309 -7.24 -59.60 -12.48
CA TYR A 309 -8.39 -59.54 -11.59
C TYR A 309 -8.11 -60.26 -10.26
N LYS A 310 -8.82 -59.85 -9.19
CA LYS A 310 -9.37 -60.63 -8.04
C LYS A 310 -9.76 -59.61 -6.95
N ASN A 311 -10.94 -59.49 -6.34
CA ASN A 311 -12.28 -60.11 -6.30
C ASN A 311 -13.24 -58.91 -6.01
N GLY A 312 -14.47 -58.74 -6.49
CA GLY A 312 -15.63 -59.61 -6.37
C GLY A 312 -16.65 -58.99 -5.39
N PHE A 313 -17.68 -58.30 -5.92
CA PHE A 313 -19.13 -58.32 -5.59
C PHE A 313 -19.85 -56.97 -5.87
N PRO A 314 -21.12 -57.00 -6.34
CA PRO A 314 -21.79 -55.87 -6.98
C PRO A 314 -22.92 -55.23 -6.13
N ILE A 315 -23.57 -54.21 -6.71
CA ILE A 315 -24.90 -53.63 -6.32
C ILE A 315 -24.78 -52.55 -5.20
N THR A 316 -25.41 -51.37 -5.20
CA THR A 316 -26.70 -50.87 -5.72
C THR A 316 -26.68 -49.35 -5.92
N ASN A 317 -27.62 -48.85 -6.72
CA ASN A 317 -27.99 -47.44 -6.87
C ASN A 317 -28.12 -46.68 -5.54
N VAL A 318 -27.26 -45.70 -5.32
CA VAL A 318 -27.53 -44.55 -4.44
C VAL A 318 -26.98 -43.31 -5.13
N ARG A 319 -27.86 -42.36 -5.51
CA ARG A 319 -27.43 -41.02 -5.96
C ARG A 319 -26.84 -40.29 -4.75
N ASN A 320 -25.52 -40.43 -4.55
CA ASN A 320 -24.77 -39.77 -3.48
C ASN A 320 -24.16 -38.46 -3.99
N TYR A 321 -24.45 -37.33 -3.34
CA TYR A 321 -23.79 -36.05 -3.60
C TYR A 321 -22.50 -35.97 -2.75
N CYS A 322 -21.35 -35.72 -3.40
CA CYS A 322 -20.03 -35.68 -2.75
C CYS A 322 -19.40 -34.27 -2.86
N ILE A 323 -18.77 -33.80 -1.79
CA ILE A 323 -17.84 -32.65 -1.81
C ILE A 323 -16.47 -33.19 -2.24
N SER A 324 -15.93 -32.78 -3.39
CA SER A 324 -14.67 -33.30 -3.92
C SER A 324 -13.47 -32.36 -3.67
N VAL A 325 -12.32 -32.93 -3.31
CA VAL A 325 -11.00 -32.30 -3.14
C VAL A 325 -9.98 -33.03 -4.05
N PRO A 326 -9.37 -32.37 -5.05
CA PRO A 326 -8.54 -33.07 -6.05
C PRO A 326 -7.15 -33.54 -5.54
N LYS A 327 -6.59 -34.61 -6.14
CA LYS A 327 -5.16 -35.01 -6.04
C LYS A 327 -4.42 -34.79 -7.38
N ILE A 328 -3.13 -34.41 -7.30
CA ILE A 328 -2.23 -33.95 -8.38
C ILE A 328 -2.09 -34.97 -9.55
N ARG A 329 -1.94 -34.47 -10.79
CA ARG A 329 -1.54 -35.22 -12.00
C ARG A 329 -0.11 -34.88 -12.43
N SER A 330 0.59 -35.84 -13.06
CA SER A 330 2.00 -35.73 -13.45
C SER A 330 2.28 -34.71 -14.56
N LYS A 331 3.49 -34.13 -14.50
CA LYS A 331 4.03 -33.03 -15.33
C LYS A 331 3.92 -33.27 -16.85
N GLU A 332 4.03 -34.51 -17.31
CA GLU A 332 3.93 -34.88 -18.74
C GLU A 332 2.55 -34.63 -19.36
N PHE A 333 1.48 -34.63 -18.57
CA PHE A 333 0.12 -34.38 -19.10
C PHE A 333 -0.12 -32.89 -19.42
N ILE A 334 0.56 -31.99 -18.70
CA ILE A 334 0.44 -30.53 -18.86
C ILE A 334 1.15 -30.08 -20.15
N GLU A 335 2.31 -30.65 -20.47
CA GLU A 335 3.06 -30.33 -21.68
C GLU A 335 2.33 -30.74 -22.97
N LYS A 336 1.61 -31.86 -22.97
CA LYS A 336 0.83 -32.32 -24.13
C LYS A 336 -0.35 -31.40 -24.46
N LYS A 337 -0.98 -30.76 -23.47
CA LYS A 337 -2.10 -29.83 -23.69
C LYS A 337 -1.64 -28.43 -24.08
N MET A 338 -0.51 -27.94 -23.59
CA MET A 338 0.07 -26.65 -24.02
C MET A 338 0.40 -26.63 -25.51
N ASN A 339 0.87 -27.76 -26.07
CA ASN A 339 1.12 -27.88 -27.50
C ASN A 339 -0.17 -27.81 -28.36
N ASN A 340 -1.32 -28.23 -27.83
CA ASN A 340 -2.61 -28.05 -28.51
C ASN A 340 -3.12 -26.60 -28.43
N TYR A 341 -2.84 -25.88 -27.33
CA TYR A 341 -3.21 -24.47 -27.20
C TYR A 341 -2.44 -23.57 -28.19
N ASN A 342 -1.15 -23.82 -28.37
CA ASN A 342 -0.33 -23.12 -29.37
C ASN A 342 -0.76 -23.43 -30.82
N LYS A 343 -1.24 -24.65 -31.09
CA LYS A 343 -1.85 -25.00 -32.40
C LYS A 343 -3.12 -24.21 -32.68
N ILE A 344 -3.98 -24.01 -31.67
CA ILE A 344 -5.24 -23.24 -31.82
C ILE A 344 -4.96 -21.74 -32.01
N LYS A 345 -3.95 -21.20 -31.33
CA LYS A 345 -3.53 -19.80 -31.50
C LYS A 345 -3.03 -19.51 -32.94
N ASN A 346 -2.25 -20.42 -33.53
CA ASN A 346 -1.78 -20.29 -34.91
C ASN A 346 -2.90 -20.42 -35.96
N ILE A 347 -3.99 -21.14 -35.66
CA ILE A 347 -5.16 -21.24 -36.55
C ILE A 347 -5.96 -19.93 -36.56
N ASN A 348 -6.06 -19.23 -35.41
CA ASN A 348 -6.74 -17.95 -35.31
C ASN A 348 -5.96 -16.78 -35.94
N GLU A 349 -4.62 -16.81 -35.92
CA GLU A 349 -3.80 -15.80 -36.60
C GLU A 349 -3.88 -15.93 -38.15
N ASN A 350 -4.00 -17.15 -38.68
CA ASN A 350 -4.20 -17.38 -40.12
C ASN A 350 -5.60 -16.96 -40.61
N ASN A 351 -6.64 -17.06 -39.78
CA ASN A 351 -7.99 -16.61 -40.14
C ASN A 351 -8.12 -15.07 -40.18
N ASN A 352 -7.35 -14.34 -39.37
CA ASN A 352 -7.33 -12.87 -39.40
C ASN A 352 -6.67 -12.29 -40.66
N ASN A 353 -5.73 -13.03 -41.29
CA ASN A 353 -5.11 -12.61 -42.55
C ASN A 353 -6.03 -12.78 -43.77
N ASN A 354 -7.01 -13.69 -43.73
CA ASN A 354 -8.00 -13.87 -44.80
C ASN A 354 -9.13 -12.82 -44.74
N ASN A 355 -9.53 -12.37 -43.54
CA ASN A 355 -10.52 -11.29 -43.38
C ASN A 355 -10.01 -9.93 -43.87
N ASN A 356 -8.70 -9.66 -43.78
CA ASN A 356 -8.08 -8.43 -44.30
C ASN A 356 -7.96 -8.38 -45.84
N LYS A 357 -8.16 -9.50 -46.55
CA LYS A 357 -8.23 -9.52 -48.03
C LYS A 357 -9.64 -9.28 -48.56
N GLN A 358 -10.68 -9.55 -47.77
CA GLN A 358 -12.08 -9.28 -48.14
C GLN A 358 -12.49 -7.81 -47.89
N ILE A 359 -11.91 -7.16 -46.87
CA ILE A 359 -12.20 -5.75 -46.53
C ILE A 359 -11.56 -4.75 -47.52
N LYS A 360 -10.56 -5.18 -48.32
CA LYS A 360 -9.97 -4.35 -49.40
C LYS A 360 -10.74 -4.38 -50.73
N LYS A 361 -11.80 -5.20 -50.85
CA LYS A 361 -12.65 -5.28 -52.06
C LYS A 361 -13.97 -4.50 -51.96
N ILE A 362 -14.28 -3.90 -50.81
CA ILE A 362 -15.56 -3.19 -50.56
C ILE A 362 -15.39 -1.65 -50.59
N LYS A 363 -14.17 -1.13 -50.84
CA LYS A 363 -13.90 0.33 -50.92
C LYS A 363 -13.90 0.92 -52.34
N SER A 364 -14.51 0.25 -53.31
CA SER A 364 -14.54 0.74 -54.70
C SER A 364 -15.86 0.44 -55.39
N SER A 365 -16.95 0.95 -54.84
CA SER A 365 -18.22 1.14 -55.56
C SER A 365 -19.20 1.83 -54.63
N GLU A 366 -19.53 3.09 -54.90
CA GLU A 366 -20.91 3.58 -54.99
C GLU A 366 -20.90 5.10 -55.17
N LYS A 367 -21.33 5.49 -56.38
CA LYS A 367 -21.70 6.84 -56.79
C LYS A 367 -23.21 7.00 -56.54
N GLU A 368 -23.58 8.23 -56.22
CA GLU A 368 -24.74 9.01 -56.68
C GLU A 368 -26.15 8.38 -56.71
N ASP A 369 -27.00 9.07 -55.94
CA ASP A 369 -28.30 9.64 -56.37
C ASP A 369 -29.63 9.00 -55.92
N GLU A 370 -30.35 9.87 -55.20
CA GLU A 370 -31.74 10.31 -55.39
C GLU A 370 -32.92 9.66 -54.63
N ASN A 371 -33.60 10.57 -53.91
CA ASN A 371 -35.03 10.69 -53.66
C ASN A 371 -35.72 9.87 -52.55
N GLY A 372 -36.28 10.61 -51.57
CA GLY A 372 -37.44 10.19 -50.76
C GLY A 372 -37.36 10.56 -49.28
N GLY A 373 -37.81 11.76 -48.91
CA GLY A 373 -37.69 12.31 -47.55
C GLY A 373 -38.76 11.90 -46.53
N LEU A 374 -38.45 12.06 -45.24
CA LEU A 374 -39.16 12.96 -44.30
C LEU A 374 -38.42 13.00 -42.95
N VAL A 375 -38.33 14.21 -42.41
CA VAL A 375 -37.35 14.68 -41.43
C VAL A 375 -37.87 14.52 -39.99
N VAL A 376 -37.06 13.90 -39.11
CA VAL A 376 -36.94 14.34 -37.71
C VAL A 376 -35.46 14.50 -37.39
N LYS A 377 -35.02 15.76 -37.33
CA LYS A 377 -33.69 16.20 -36.93
C LYS A 377 -33.31 15.62 -35.56
N LYS A 378 -32.46 14.60 -35.52
CA LYS A 378 -31.53 14.38 -34.40
C LYS A 378 -30.16 14.87 -34.85
N PHE A 379 -29.65 15.87 -34.15
CA PHE A 379 -28.32 16.43 -34.33
C PHE A 379 -27.27 15.31 -34.51
N ASN A 380 -26.60 15.31 -35.65
CA ASN A 380 -25.37 14.56 -35.88
C ASN A 380 -24.31 15.04 -34.88
N ASN A 381 -24.11 14.28 -33.79
CA ASN A 381 -22.91 14.39 -32.96
C ASN A 381 -21.83 13.45 -33.51
N SER A 382 -21.41 13.68 -34.76
CA SER A 382 -20.26 13.02 -35.38
C SER A 382 -18.90 13.55 -34.88
N HIS A 383 -18.85 14.20 -33.71
CA HIS A 383 -17.63 14.73 -33.10
C HIS A 383 -17.45 14.35 -31.62
N ILE A 384 -17.96 13.19 -31.21
CA ILE A 384 -17.51 12.58 -29.96
C ILE A 384 -16.13 11.98 -30.22
N MET A 385 -15.10 12.78 -29.95
CA MET A 385 -13.70 12.35 -29.93
C MET A 385 -13.58 11.04 -29.17
N GLU A 386 -12.76 10.11 -29.67
CA GLU A 386 -12.57 8.78 -29.08
C GLU A 386 -12.16 8.90 -27.60
N ARG A 387 -13.16 8.88 -26.72
CA ARG A 387 -12.95 8.73 -25.29
C ARG A 387 -12.45 7.32 -25.06
N ASP A 388 -11.54 7.19 -24.09
CA ASP A 388 -11.13 5.89 -23.60
C ASP A 388 -12.39 5.06 -23.28
N PRO A 389 -12.43 3.74 -23.58
CA PRO A 389 -13.67 2.95 -23.49
C PRO A 389 -14.40 3.06 -22.14
N GLN A 390 -13.65 3.27 -21.06
CA GLN A 390 -14.16 3.43 -19.70
C GLN A 390 -14.79 4.81 -19.41
N ASP A 391 -14.53 5.81 -20.25
CA ASP A 391 -14.93 7.21 -20.06
C ASP A 391 -16.10 7.63 -20.96
N ARG A 392 -16.61 6.70 -21.79
CA ARG A 392 -17.73 6.92 -22.71
C ARG A 392 -19.06 7.16 -22.01
N SER A 393 -19.24 6.61 -20.80
CA SER A 393 -20.45 6.77 -19.98
C SER A 393 -20.49 8.09 -19.19
N LEU A 394 -19.37 8.81 -19.08
CA LEU A 394 -19.30 10.05 -18.32
C LEU A 394 -19.99 11.19 -19.07
N SER A 395 -20.67 12.07 -18.33
CA SER A 395 -21.14 13.33 -18.92
C SER A 395 -19.94 14.16 -19.44
N GLN A 396 -20.16 15.07 -20.38
CA GLN A 396 -19.05 15.88 -20.93
C GLN A 396 -18.34 16.70 -19.84
N LYS A 397 -19.10 17.17 -18.83
CA LYS A 397 -18.57 17.85 -17.64
C LYS A 397 -17.77 16.93 -16.73
N GLN A 398 -18.28 15.73 -16.43
CA GLN A 398 -17.56 14.73 -15.62
C GLN A 398 -16.29 14.25 -16.32
N TYR A 399 -16.33 14.08 -17.64
CA TYR A 399 -15.16 13.75 -18.43
C TYR A 399 -14.12 14.88 -18.38
N PHE A 400 -14.55 16.13 -18.49
CA PHE A 400 -13.68 17.30 -18.37
C PHE A 400 -13.01 17.41 -16.99
N GLU A 401 -13.76 17.17 -15.90
CA GLU A 401 -13.22 17.12 -14.54
C GLU A 401 -12.19 16.00 -14.38
N LYS A 402 -12.48 14.80 -14.90
CA LYS A 402 -11.59 13.65 -14.84
C LYS A 402 -10.28 13.88 -15.61
N LEU A 403 -10.34 14.52 -16.78
CA LEU A 403 -9.14 14.92 -17.51
C LEU A 403 -8.32 15.93 -16.73
N ALA A 404 -8.97 16.87 -16.02
CA ALA A 404 -8.29 17.84 -15.17
C ALA A 404 -7.53 17.17 -14.02
N ASP A 405 -8.14 16.18 -13.37
CA ASP A 405 -7.51 15.40 -12.29
C ASP A 405 -6.31 14.58 -12.77
N ARG A 406 -6.35 14.10 -14.02
CA ARG A 406 -5.23 13.40 -14.68
C ARG A 406 -4.14 14.35 -15.17
N GLY A 407 -4.42 15.65 -15.27
CA GLY A 407 -3.51 16.62 -15.90
C GLY A 407 -3.42 16.49 -17.43
N ASP A 408 -4.43 15.89 -18.09
CA ASP A 408 -4.44 15.71 -19.55
C ASP A 408 -4.94 16.99 -20.24
N LEU A 409 -4.06 17.99 -20.30
CA LEU A 409 -4.40 19.31 -20.80
C LEU A 409 -4.72 19.34 -22.30
N ASP A 410 -4.03 18.54 -23.12
CA ASP A 410 -4.20 18.59 -24.57
C ASP A 410 -5.60 18.11 -24.99
N ARG A 411 -6.09 17.03 -24.38
CA ARG A 411 -7.47 16.57 -24.58
C ARG A 411 -8.49 17.58 -24.04
N MET A 412 -8.21 18.21 -22.90
CA MET A 412 -9.10 19.26 -22.35
C MET A 412 -9.21 20.47 -23.26
N LEU A 413 -8.08 20.99 -23.78
CA LEU A 413 -8.07 22.13 -24.70
C LEU A 413 -8.86 21.83 -25.97
N ASN A 414 -8.78 20.59 -26.46
CA ASN A 414 -9.56 20.16 -27.61
C ASN A 414 -11.06 20.06 -27.29
N LEU A 415 -11.41 19.53 -26.12
CA LEU A 415 -12.80 19.42 -25.65
C LEU A 415 -13.46 20.80 -25.51
N VAL A 416 -12.73 21.78 -24.96
CA VAL A 416 -13.21 23.16 -24.73
C VAL A 416 -13.52 23.88 -26.03
N ARG A 417 -12.82 23.58 -27.14
CA ARG A 417 -13.14 24.15 -28.46
C ARG A 417 -14.56 23.82 -28.93
N HIS A 418 -15.15 22.74 -28.42
CA HIS A 418 -16.43 22.17 -28.87
C HIS A 418 -17.52 22.26 -27.78
N MET A 419 -17.25 22.93 -26.66
CA MET A 419 -18.23 23.12 -25.57
C MET A 419 -19.00 24.44 -25.73
N PRO A 420 -20.32 24.45 -25.45
CA PRO A 420 -21.12 25.68 -25.46
C PRO A 420 -20.73 26.66 -24.33
N GLU A 421 -20.26 26.16 -23.17
CA GLU A 421 -19.74 26.95 -22.05
C GLU A 421 -18.22 27.19 -22.14
N ARG A 422 -17.73 27.49 -23.35
CA ARG A 422 -16.30 27.62 -23.69
C ARG A 422 -15.51 28.57 -22.78
N ARG A 423 -16.18 29.57 -22.20
CA ARG A 423 -15.58 30.70 -21.49
C ARG A 423 -16.32 30.98 -20.18
N SER A 424 -16.29 30.02 -19.26
CA SER A 424 -16.78 30.21 -17.90
C SER A 424 -15.61 30.26 -16.91
N SER A 425 -15.82 30.91 -15.76
CA SER A 425 -14.85 30.89 -14.65
C SER A 425 -14.50 29.45 -14.24
N TYR A 426 -15.48 28.55 -14.28
CA TYR A 426 -15.32 27.13 -14.02
C TYR A 426 -14.37 26.43 -15.01
N SER A 427 -14.59 26.64 -16.32
CA SER A 427 -13.76 26.04 -17.37
C SER A 427 -12.30 26.48 -17.26
N TYR A 428 -12.06 27.77 -17.01
CA TYR A 428 -10.72 28.32 -16.80
C TYR A 428 -10.05 27.79 -15.54
N GLU A 429 -10.78 27.67 -14.43
CA GLU A 429 -10.26 27.10 -13.19
C GLU A 429 -9.77 25.66 -13.39
N LYS A 430 -10.55 24.81 -14.08
CA LYS A 430 -10.19 23.43 -14.35
C LYS A 430 -9.02 23.29 -15.34
N LEU A 431 -8.95 24.13 -16.37
CA LEU A 431 -7.81 24.15 -17.28
C LEU A 431 -6.51 24.51 -16.54
N ILE A 432 -6.53 25.55 -15.70
CA ILE A 432 -5.37 25.97 -14.91
C ILE A 432 -5.01 24.89 -13.87
N TYR A 433 -5.99 24.24 -13.26
CA TYR A 433 -5.76 23.09 -12.38
C TYR A 433 -5.05 21.94 -13.10
N ALA A 434 -5.49 21.60 -14.32
CA ALA A 434 -4.86 20.58 -15.15
C ALA A 434 -3.42 20.95 -15.51
N CYS A 435 -3.15 22.22 -15.86
CA CYS A 435 -1.77 22.69 -16.07
C CYS A 435 -0.91 22.48 -14.82
N SER A 436 -1.47 22.73 -13.63
CA SER A 436 -0.78 22.57 -12.36
C SER A 436 -0.40 21.11 -12.09
N LYS A 437 -1.29 20.16 -12.42
CA LYS A 437 -1.01 18.71 -12.36
C LYS A 437 0.02 18.28 -13.39
N ALA A 438 -0.07 18.80 -14.61
CA ALA A 438 0.84 18.53 -15.72
C ALA A 438 2.20 19.24 -15.59
N ARG A 439 2.36 20.14 -14.60
CA ARG A 439 3.54 20.99 -14.40
C ARG A 439 3.85 21.90 -15.60
N ARG A 440 2.84 22.25 -16.40
CA ARG A 440 2.97 23.09 -17.63
C ARG A 440 2.87 24.58 -17.29
N PHE A 441 3.98 25.13 -16.78
CA PHE A 441 4.06 26.52 -16.28
C PHE A 441 3.57 27.55 -17.31
N ASN A 442 4.23 27.66 -18.47
CA ASN A 442 3.95 28.73 -19.45
C ASN A 442 2.49 28.76 -19.92
N GLU A 443 1.89 27.60 -20.11
CA GLU A 443 0.53 27.48 -20.63
C GLU A 443 -0.52 27.89 -19.61
N SER A 444 -0.29 27.63 -18.32
CA SER A 444 -1.20 28.13 -17.28
C SER A 444 -1.32 29.66 -17.30
N TRP A 445 -0.23 30.38 -17.62
CA TRP A 445 -0.27 31.84 -17.81
C TRP A 445 -0.91 32.25 -19.14
N SER A 446 -0.75 31.45 -20.20
CA SER A 446 -1.48 31.70 -21.46
C SER A 446 -2.98 31.62 -21.23
N ILE A 447 -3.45 30.55 -20.59
CA ILE A 447 -4.87 30.32 -20.28
C ILE A 447 -5.41 31.40 -19.34
N TYR A 448 -4.62 31.82 -18.34
CA TYR A 448 -4.98 32.96 -17.48
C TYR A 448 -5.08 34.29 -18.26
N ASN A 449 -4.21 34.53 -19.25
CA ASN A 449 -4.31 35.72 -20.08
C ASN A 449 -5.54 35.68 -21.00
N ASP A 450 -5.92 34.51 -21.51
CA ASP A 450 -7.13 34.34 -22.30
C ASP A 450 -8.40 34.58 -21.46
N MET A 451 -8.41 34.11 -20.20
CA MET A 451 -9.47 34.44 -19.24
C MET A 451 -9.66 35.95 -19.05
N LYS A 452 -8.56 36.71 -18.99
CA LYS A 452 -8.61 38.17 -18.88
C LYS A 452 -9.12 38.84 -20.15
N LYS A 453 -8.71 38.35 -21.33
CA LYS A 453 -9.25 38.84 -22.62
C LYS A 453 -10.75 38.62 -22.73
N ASP A 454 -11.24 37.56 -22.10
CA ASP A 454 -12.66 37.24 -22.03
C ASP A 454 -13.41 38.00 -20.91
N ASN A 455 -12.74 38.93 -20.22
CA ASN A 455 -13.28 39.76 -19.13
C ASN A 455 -13.90 38.96 -17.97
N ILE A 456 -13.39 37.76 -17.70
CA ILE A 456 -13.85 36.93 -16.59
C ILE A 456 -13.02 37.23 -15.34
N LYS A 457 -13.67 37.53 -14.22
CA LYS A 457 -13.00 37.81 -12.94
C LYS A 457 -12.36 36.54 -12.36
N PRO A 458 -11.05 36.54 -12.03
CA PRO A 458 -10.39 35.41 -11.39
C PRO A 458 -10.93 35.11 -9.99
N SER A 459 -11.09 33.82 -9.66
CA SER A 459 -11.40 33.35 -8.31
C SER A 459 -10.11 33.13 -7.51
N ILE A 460 -10.24 33.05 -6.17
CA ILE A 460 -9.10 32.70 -5.30
C ILE A 460 -8.52 31.31 -5.63
N HIS A 461 -9.33 30.38 -6.15
CA HIS A 461 -8.89 29.05 -6.57
C HIS A 461 -7.99 29.11 -7.81
N ILE A 462 -8.28 30.00 -8.76
CA ILE A 462 -7.44 30.23 -9.94
C ILE A 462 -6.08 30.76 -9.50
N PHE A 463 -6.06 31.77 -8.63
CA PHE A 463 -4.80 32.27 -8.07
C PHE A 463 -4.06 31.19 -7.28
N GLY A 464 -4.77 30.38 -6.47
CA GLY A 464 -4.19 29.24 -5.76
C GLY A 464 -3.52 28.23 -6.69
N ASN A 465 -4.15 27.88 -7.82
CA ASN A 465 -3.59 26.95 -8.81
C ASN A 465 -2.37 27.53 -9.55
N LEU A 466 -2.40 28.84 -9.86
CA LEU A 466 -1.27 29.57 -10.43
C LEU A 466 -0.07 29.64 -9.47
N VAL A 467 -0.31 29.87 -8.18
CA VAL A 467 0.78 29.82 -7.18
C VAL A 467 1.24 28.36 -6.98
N HIS A 468 0.33 27.38 -7.04
CA HIS A 468 0.71 25.97 -6.91
C HIS A 468 1.66 25.52 -8.02
N ILE A 469 1.42 25.93 -9.27
CA ILE A 469 2.30 25.58 -10.39
C ILE A 469 3.68 26.23 -10.30
N CYS A 470 3.80 27.41 -9.70
CA CYS A 470 5.11 28.01 -9.36
C CYS A 470 5.95 27.10 -8.46
N ASN A 471 5.31 26.24 -7.67
CA ASN A 471 5.98 25.31 -6.76
C ASN A 471 6.23 23.93 -7.38
N THR A 472 5.36 23.48 -8.29
CA THR A 472 5.46 22.14 -8.91
C THR A 472 6.26 22.12 -10.20
N ALA A 473 6.41 23.25 -10.90
CA ALA A 473 7.17 23.34 -12.14
C ALA A 473 8.68 23.16 -11.90
N THR A 474 9.33 22.38 -12.77
CA THR A 474 10.78 22.14 -12.74
C THR A 474 11.49 22.98 -13.81
N GLY A 475 12.70 23.46 -13.52
CA GLY A 475 13.52 24.18 -14.50
C GLY A 475 13.14 25.65 -14.72
N ILE A 476 12.25 26.22 -13.90
CA ILE A 476 11.90 27.64 -13.96
C ILE A 476 12.82 28.45 -13.03
N ASN A 477 13.31 29.58 -13.52
CA ASN A 477 14.12 30.50 -12.73
C ASN A 477 13.29 31.12 -11.59
N LYS A 478 13.88 31.17 -10.39
CA LYS A 478 13.26 31.76 -9.19
C LYS A 478 12.80 33.20 -9.40
N ASN A 479 13.53 33.99 -10.17
CA ASN A 479 13.18 35.39 -10.46
C ASN A 479 11.88 35.50 -11.26
N ILE A 480 11.63 34.55 -12.19
CA ILE A 480 10.40 34.52 -12.97
C ILE A 480 9.22 34.16 -12.06
N ILE A 481 9.41 33.19 -11.15
CA ILE A 481 8.40 32.82 -10.17
C ILE A 481 8.06 34.01 -9.28
N GLU A 482 9.05 34.76 -8.81
CA GLU A 482 8.86 35.96 -8.00
C GLU A 482 8.07 37.05 -8.74
N GLU A 483 8.43 37.34 -10.00
CA GLU A 483 7.65 38.26 -10.85
C GLU A 483 6.18 37.83 -10.97
N ARG A 484 5.93 36.53 -11.17
CA ARG A 484 4.57 36.00 -11.27
C ARG A 484 3.79 36.12 -9.96
N ILE A 485 4.43 35.87 -8.82
CA ILE A 485 3.79 35.98 -7.49
C ILE A 485 3.45 37.44 -7.19
N ASN A 486 4.35 38.38 -7.48
CA ASN A 486 4.09 39.81 -7.32
C ASN A 486 2.91 40.25 -8.19
N LYS A 487 2.85 39.77 -9.44
CA LYS A 487 1.71 40.02 -10.32
C LYS A 487 0.40 39.48 -9.77
N ILE A 488 0.39 38.24 -9.24
CA ILE A 488 -0.81 37.65 -8.62
C ILE A 488 -1.27 38.49 -7.41
N THR A 489 -0.33 38.92 -6.58
CA THR A 489 -0.63 39.73 -5.38
C THR A 489 -1.30 41.06 -5.76
N ASN A 490 -0.77 41.75 -6.77
CA ASN A 490 -1.36 43.00 -7.28
C ASN A 490 -2.76 42.78 -7.90
N GLU A 491 -2.96 41.67 -8.62
CA GLU A 491 -4.26 41.36 -9.23
C GLU A 491 -5.31 41.00 -8.17
N ILE A 492 -4.93 40.35 -7.07
CA ILE A 492 -5.84 40.09 -5.94
C ILE A 492 -6.36 41.39 -5.33
N GLU A 493 -5.49 42.39 -5.15
CA GLU A 493 -5.89 43.71 -4.67
C GLU A 493 -6.82 44.41 -5.68
N LYS A 494 -6.46 44.39 -6.97
CA LYS A 494 -7.25 44.99 -8.05
C LYS A 494 -8.65 44.39 -8.19
N TYR A 495 -8.79 43.07 -8.04
CA TYR A 495 -10.07 42.37 -8.16
C TYR A 495 -10.82 42.24 -6.82
N GLU A 496 -10.28 42.80 -5.73
CA GLU A 496 -10.84 42.74 -4.36
C GLU A 496 -11.22 41.31 -3.93
N VAL A 497 -10.37 40.33 -4.28
CA VAL A 497 -10.66 38.92 -4.02
C VAL A 497 -10.45 38.60 -2.54
N GLN A 498 -11.48 38.04 -1.90
CA GLN A 498 -11.36 37.58 -0.51
C GLN A 498 -10.34 36.45 -0.39
N LEU A 499 -9.34 36.68 0.48
CA LEU A 499 -8.28 35.73 0.75
C LEU A 499 -8.79 34.57 1.62
N SER A 500 -8.18 33.40 1.45
CA SER A 500 -8.49 32.20 2.20
C SER A 500 -7.23 31.60 2.84
N ILE A 501 -7.41 30.84 3.93
CA ILE A 501 -6.30 30.16 4.62
C ILE A 501 -5.52 29.21 3.67
N PRO A 502 -6.17 28.37 2.83
CA PRO A 502 -5.45 27.53 1.88
C PRO A 502 -4.59 28.31 0.89
N PHE A 503 -5.05 29.48 0.43
CA PHE A 503 -4.27 30.35 -0.46
C PHE A 503 -3.01 30.87 0.23
N PHE A 504 -3.13 31.38 1.46
CA PHE A 504 -1.98 31.84 2.25
C PHE A 504 -0.96 30.72 2.48
N ASN A 505 -1.43 29.51 2.77
CA ASN A 505 -0.57 28.34 2.92
C ASN A 505 0.20 28.07 1.60
N ILE A 506 -0.47 27.96 0.45
CA ILE A 506 0.22 27.73 -0.84
C ILE A 506 1.26 28.83 -1.13
N LEU A 507 0.92 30.09 -0.83
CA LEU A 507 1.80 31.24 -1.03
C LEU A 507 3.04 31.19 -0.12
N MET A 508 2.86 30.95 1.18
CA MET A 508 3.97 30.74 2.12
C MET A 508 4.90 29.60 1.66
N LYS A 509 4.34 28.49 1.14
CA LYS A 509 5.15 27.37 0.62
C LYS A 509 6.07 27.84 -0.48
N THR A 510 5.53 28.67 -1.37
CA THR A 510 6.20 29.12 -2.58
C THR A 510 7.30 30.11 -2.24
N PHE A 511 7.06 31.04 -1.29
CA PHE A 511 8.08 31.94 -0.76
C PHE A 511 9.26 31.19 -0.10
N ILE A 512 8.98 30.12 0.65
CA ILE A 512 10.01 29.25 1.22
C ILE A 512 10.85 28.60 0.11
N THR A 513 10.21 28.05 -0.94
CA THR A 513 10.92 27.36 -2.03
C THR A 513 11.79 28.28 -2.89
N ILE A 514 11.36 29.53 -3.13
CA ILE A 514 12.21 30.51 -3.83
C ILE A 514 13.32 31.06 -2.93
N GLY A 515 13.20 30.87 -1.62
CA GLY A 515 14.21 31.25 -0.63
C GLY A 515 13.96 32.61 0.02
N ARG A 516 12.80 33.21 -0.18
CA ARG A 516 12.33 34.42 0.50
C ARG A 516 11.62 34.05 1.82
N SER A 517 12.37 33.43 2.74
CA SER A 517 11.81 32.93 4.01
C SER A 517 11.26 34.05 4.90
N GLU A 518 11.80 35.27 4.79
CA GLU A 518 11.34 36.44 5.56
C GLU A 518 9.92 36.88 5.21
N ASP A 519 9.59 36.90 3.91
CA ASP A 519 8.24 37.23 3.48
C ASP A 519 7.25 36.23 4.06
N ALA A 520 7.58 34.92 3.98
CA ALA A 520 6.78 33.85 4.56
C ALA A 520 6.52 34.04 6.06
N LEU A 521 7.50 34.57 6.82
CA LEU A 521 7.33 34.84 8.26
C LEU A 521 6.34 35.99 8.52
N SER A 522 6.30 37.00 7.65
CA SER A 522 5.38 38.15 7.78
C SER A 522 3.90 37.80 7.52
N PHE A 523 3.63 36.66 6.87
CA PHE A 523 2.27 36.29 6.46
C PHE A 523 1.33 35.98 7.61
N ILE A 524 1.84 35.55 8.79
CA ILE A 524 1.00 35.35 9.97
C ILE A 524 0.32 36.65 10.38
N ASP A 525 1.05 37.76 10.41
CA ASP A 525 0.51 39.05 10.81
C ASP A 525 -0.43 39.62 9.74
N ARG A 526 -0.12 39.42 8.47
CA ARG A 526 -1.02 39.76 7.36
C ARG A 526 -2.34 39.01 7.47
N MET A 527 -2.30 37.71 7.75
CA MET A 527 -3.50 36.88 7.86
C MET A 527 -4.37 37.30 9.04
N LYS A 528 -3.77 37.61 10.19
CA LYS A 528 -4.47 38.16 11.36
C LYS A 528 -5.12 39.52 11.06
N LYS A 529 -4.41 40.43 10.37
CA LYS A 529 -4.95 41.74 9.96
C LYS A 529 -6.15 41.61 9.01
N SER A 530 -6.15 40.58 8.17
CA SER A 530 -7.29 40.24 7.31
C SER A 530 -8.43 39.50 8.04
N GLY A 531 -8.38 39.37 9.37
CA GLY A 531 -9.41 38.71 10.18
C GLY A 531 -9.41 37.18 10.10
N LEU A 532 -8.42 36.58 9.45
CA LEU A 532 -8.28 35.14 9.31
C LEU A 532 -7.45 34.55 10.46
N LYS A 533 -7.90 33.41 10.99
CA LYS A 533 -7.21 32.71 12.09
C LYS A 533 -6.23 31.67 11.53
N PRO A 534 -4.93 31.74 11.88
CA PRO A 534 -3.95 30.70 11.56
C PRO A 534 -4.37 29.30 11.98
N ASP A 535 -4.25 28.35 11.05
CA ASP A 535 -4.43 26.93 11.30
C ASP A 535 -3.07 26.24 11.52
N ILE A 536 -3.12 24.94 11.82
CA ILE A 536 -1.91 24.16 12.11
C ILE A 536 -0.98 24.04 10.90
N SER A 537 -1.53 24.07 9.68
CA SER A 537 -0.75 24.08 8.44
C SER A 537 0.02 25.40 8.31
N THR A 538 -0.61 26.54 8.61
CA THR A 538 0.06 27.85 8.62
C THR A 538 1.24 27.85 9.58
N TYR A 539 1.05 27.37 10.82
CA TYR A 539 2.13 27.30 11.80
C TYR A 539 3.26 26.36 11.39
N SER A 540 2.94 25.20 10.80
CA SER A 540 3.96 24.25 10.29
C SER A 540 4.83 24.88 9.21
N MET A 541 4.23 25.66 8.32
CA MET A 541 4.93 26.34 7.23
C MET A 541 5.77 27.50 7.74
N TRP A 542 5.28 28.20 8.75
CA TRP A 542 6.02 29.26 9.41
C TRP A 542 7.27 28.73 10.13
N ILE A 543 7.17 27.59 10.83
CA ILE A 543 8.32 26.90 11.42
C ILE A 543 9.34 26.55 10.34
N LYS A 544 8.88 26.01 9.21
CA LYS A 544 9.76 25.69 8.08
C LYS A 544 10.47 26.94 7.55
N ALA A 545 9.76 28.06 7.41
CA ALA A 545 10.35 29.33 7.00
C ALA A 545 11.40 29.84 8.00
N ALA A 546 11.10 29.75 9.31
CA ALA A 546 12.02 30.15 10.38
C ALA A 546 13.30 29.29 10.35
N SER A 547 13.15 27.97 10.20
CA SER A 547 14.27 27.04 10.09
C SER A 547 15.13 27.31 8.85
N ASP A 548 14.51 27.55 7.68
CA ASP A 548 15.23 27.86 6.44
C ASP A 548 15.98 29.19 6.52
N LYS A 549 15.41 30.19 7.21
CA LYS A 549 16.10 31.46 7.48
C LYS A 549 17.31 31.22 8.39
N TYR A 550 17.10 30.54 9.51
CA TYR A 550 18.18 30.21 10.44
C TYR A 550 19.35 29.49 9.76
N LEU A 551 19.05 28.49 8.93
CA LEU A 551 20.05 27.76 8.16
C LEU A 551 20.78 28.61 7.12
N LYS A 552 20.18 29.67 6.58
CA LYS A 552 20.86 30.62 5.68
C LYS A 552 21.76 31.57 6.44
N ASP A 553 21.26 32.13 7.53
CA ASP A 553 21.98 33.13 8.33
C ASP A 553 23.19 32.50 9.05
N ASN A 554 23.08 31.23 9.46
CA ASN A 554 24.12 30.50 10.21
C ASN A 554 24.93 29.50 9.36
N LYS A 555 24.83 29.55 8.02
CA LYS A 555 25.39 28.55 7.09
C LYS A 555 26.93 28.49 7.02
N ILE A 556 27.65 29.24 7.85
CA ILE A 556 29.12 29.32 7.83
C ILE A 556 29.79 28.30 8.77
N ILE A 557 29.08 27.68 9.73
CA ILE A 557 29.70 26.65 10.57
C ILE A 557 29.36 25.26 10.03
N LEU A 558 30.30 24.66 9.29
CA LEU A 558 30.21 23.27 8.85
C LEU A 558 29.92 22.34 10.03
N LYS A 559 29.04 21.34 9.84
CA LYS A 559 28.69 20.32 10.86
C LYS A 559 29.93 19.61 11.46
N SER A 560 31.00 19.48 10.67
CA SER A 560 32.29 18.94 11.11
C SER A 560 33.04 19.92 12.01
N ASP A 561 32.94 21.21 11.74
CA ASP A 561 33.63 22.27 12.48
C ASP A 561 32.94 22.54 13.81
N LEU A 562 31.61 22.40 13.90
CA LEU A 562 30.88 22.45 15.17
C LEU A 562 31.30 21.30 16.11
N TYR A 563 31.44 20.08 15.59
CA TYR A 563 31.91 18.93 16.37
C TYR A 563 33.39 19.05 16.77
N ASN A 564 34.23 19.60 15.88
CA ASN A 564 35.64 19.84 16.17
C ASN A 564 35.83 21.02 17.13
N ASN A 565 35.04 22.09 17.01
CA ASN A 565 35.08 23.26 17.89
C ASN A 565 34.52 22.94 19.28
N VAL A 566 33.49 22.09 19.41
CA VAL A 566 33.02 21.61 20.72
C VAL A 566 34.06 20.69 21.40
N ASN A 567 34.80 19.89 20.63
CA ASN A 567 35.89 19.06 21.17
C ASN A 567 37.21 19.83 21.40
N ASN A 568 37.43 20.96 20.72
CA ASN A 568 38.64 21.78 20.80
C ASN A 568 38.46 23.10 21.58
N ALA A 569 37.25 23.45 22.01
CA ALA A 569 36.98 24.65 22.81
C ALA A 569 37.66 24.50 24.18
N LYS A 570 38.76 25.23 24.35
CA LYS A 570 39.53 25.27 25.60
C LYS A 570 38.88 26.14 26.69
N ASN A 571 37.89 26.98 26.35
CA ASN A 571 37.27 27.94 27.29
C ASN A 571 35.73 27.85 27.31
N THR A 572 35.15 27.98 28.51
CA THR A 572 33.70 27.88 28.83
C THR A 572 32.84 29.01 28.25
N LEU A 573 33.40 30.23 28.09
CA LEU A 573 32.65 31.41 27.64
C LEU A 573 32.12 31.32 26.19
N GLU A 574 32.89 30.74 25.27
CA GLU A 574 32.52 30.62 23.85
C GLU A 574 31.45 29.54 23.62
N LEU A 575 31.49 28.47 24.43
CA LEU A 575 30.43 27.46 24.51
C LEU A 575 29.14 28.03 25.11
N ASP A 576 29.24 28.93 26.09
CA ASP A 576 28.08 29.54 26.74
C ASP A 576 27.40 30.59 25.86
N GLU A 577 28.15 31.30 25.02
CA GLU A 577 27.57 32.21 24.01
C GLU A 577 26.86 31.44 22.88
N LEU A 578 27.47 30.37 22.37
CA LEU A 578 26.83 29.45 21.40
C LEU A 578 25.59 28.76 22.00
N ARG A 579 25.64 28.36 23.27
CA ARG A 579 24.47 27.83 24.01
C ARG A 579 23.40 28.89 24.22
N SER A 580 23.78 30.11 24.59
CA SER A 580 22.85 31.23 24.80
C SER A 580 22.10 31.58 23.50
N ASN A 581 22.80 31.64 22.37
CA ASN A 581 22.17 31.90 21.07
C ASN A 581 21.34 30.71 20.56
N GLY A 582 21.78 29.46 20.79
CA GLY A 582 20.97 28.27 20.51
C GLY A 582 19.70 28.18 21.37
N ASN A 583 19.81 28.48 22.67
CA ASN A 583 18.70 28.45 23.62
C ASN A 583 17.61 29.46 23.28
N LYS A 584 17.95 30.66 22.81
CA LYS A 584 16.95 31.65 22.35
C LYS A 584 16.02 31.09 21.26
N GLN A 585 16.55 30.27 20.35
CA GLN A 585 15.75 29.64 19.29
C GLN A 585 14.88 28.50 19.83
N ILE A 586 15.37 27.73 20.80
CA ILE A 586 14.58 26.72 21.50
C ILE A 586 13.47 27.37 22.32
N ASP A 587 13.76 28.43 23.06
CA ASP A 587 12.78 29.22 23.82
C ASP A 587 11.68 29.76 22.91
N PHE A 588 12.04 30.22 21.72
CA PHE A 588 11.09 30.61 20.69
C PHE A 588 10.18 29.45 20.26
N TYR A 589 10.72 28.28 19.92
CA TYR A 589 9.90 27.10 19.57
C TYR A 589 9.00 26.66 20.74
N MET A 590 9.51 26.71 21.96
CA MET A 590 8.76 26.43 23.18
C MET A 590 7.60 27.41 23.38
N SER A 591 7.84 28.71 23.18
CA SER A 591 6.80 29.74 23.21
C SER A 591 5.73 29.51 22.13
N LEU A 592 6.13 29.04 20.94
CA LEU A 592 5.22 28.73 19.85
C LEU A 592 4.30 27.56 20.21
N VAL A 593 4.83 26.47 20.79
CA VAL A 593 4.02 25.33 21.25
C VAL A 593 3.02 25.78 22.33
N LYS A 594 3.45 26.65 23.26
CA LYS A 594 2.57 27.27 24.26
C LYS A 594 1.46 28.13 23.62
N ASN A 595 1.80 28.92 22.60
CA ASN A 595 0.85 29.79 21.89
C ASN A 595 -0.17 29.01 21.08
N VAL A 596 0.23 27.89 20.43
CA VAL A 596 -0.68 26.99 19.72
C VAL A 596 -1.72 26.41 20.67
N LYS A 597 -1.29 26.01 21.89
CA LYS A 597 -2.20 25.58 22.95
C LYS A 597 -3.16 26.69 23.39
N ALA A 598 -2.65 27.89 23.67
CA ALA A 598 -3.46 29.04 24.10
C ALA A 598 -4.49 29.46 23.02
N SER A 599 -4.17 29.24 21.74
CA SER A 599 -5.05 29.55 20.62
C SER A 599 -6.11 28.46 20.36
N ASN A 600 -6.19 27.41 21.19
CA ASN A 600 -7.06 26.24 21.02
C ASN A 600 -6.93 25.57 19.63
N VAL A 601 -5.74 25.63 19.02
CA VAL A 601 -5.43 24.92 17.78
C VAL A 601 -4.84 23.56 18.14
N THR A 602 -5.46 22.48 17.66
CA THR A 602 -4.97 21.12 17.93
C THR A 602 -3.76 20.81 17.03
N PRO A 603 -2.56 20.57 17.59
CA PRO A 603 -1.42 20.20 16.78
C PRO A 603 -1.58 18.80 16.18
N ASP A 604 -1.08 18.64 14.96
CA ASP A 604 -1.00 17.36 14.26
C ASP A 604 0.45 16.84 14.24
N ARG A 605 0.65 15.63 13.70
CA ARG A 605 1.97 15.01 13.60
C ARG A 605 2.92 15.78 12.67
N ILE A 606 2.37 16.45 11.66
CA ILE A 606 3.16 17.23 10.69
C ILE A 606 3.80 18.43 11.41
N PHE A 607 3.04 19.12 12.24
CA PHE A 607 3.53 20.23 13.07
C PHE A 607 4.61 19.76 14.05
N ILE A 608 4.38 18.67 14.79
CA ILE A 608 5.37 18.10 15.72
C ILE A 608 6.66 17.76 14.99
N ASN A 609 6.57 16.99 13.91
CA ASN A 609 7.76 16.58 13.17
C ASN A 609 8.49 17.79 12.56
N SER A 610 7.76 18.83 12.15
CA SER A 610 8.34 20.07 11.65
C SER A 610 9.10 20.84 12.73
N ILE A 611 8.52 20.98 13.93
CA ILE A 611 9.17 21.72 15.03
C ILE A 611 10.39 20.98 15.57
N LEU A 612 10.30 19.65 15.75
CA LEU A 612 11.43 18.85 16.20
C LEU A 612 12.57 18.84 15.17
N GLN A 613 12.24 18.76 13.88
CA GLN A 613 13.23 18.87 12.81
C GLN A 613 13.92 20.24 12.83
N ALA A 614 13.14 21.32 12.96
CA ALA A 614 13.68 22.67 13.06
C ALA A 614 14.56 22.86 14.31
N CYS A 615 14.21 22.24 15.44
CA CYS A 615 15.04 22.22 16.65
C CYS A 615 16.37 21.49 16.44
N LYS A 616 16.34 20.33 15.76
CA LYS A 616 17.54 19.53 15.45
C LYS A 616 18.53 20.30 14.56
N ASP A 617 18.04 21.18 13.71
CA ASP A 617 18.85 21.95 12.76
C ASP A 617 19.43 23.25 13.38
N THR A 618 19.16 23.51 14.67
CA THR A 618 19.78 24.63 15.41
C THR A 618 21.22 24.33 15.86
N GLN A 619 21.94 25.35 16.33
CA GLN A 619 23.24 25.19 17.02
C GLN A 619 23.14 24.37 18.32
N TYR A 620 21.94 24.24 18.92
CA TYR A 620 21.70 23.43 20.12
C TYR A 620 20.68 22.31 19.86
N PRO A 621 21.09 21.24 19.15
CA PRO A 621 20.18 20.15 18.76
C PRO A 621 19.60 19.37 19.96
N ALA A 622 20.24 19.41 21.14
CA ALA A 622 19.69 18.78 22.34
C ALA A 622 18.36 19.41 22.82
N GLY A 623 18.04 20.63 22.38
CA GLY A 623 16.76 21.30 22.67
C GLY A 623 15.54 20.55 22.11
N VAL A 624 15.73 19.65 21.14
CA VAL A 624 14.68 18.74 20.64
C VAL A 624 14.01 17.98 21.79
N PHE A 625 14.77 17.54 22.79
CA PHE A 625 14.22 16.77 23.91
C PHE A 625 13.34 17.65 24.81
N GLN A 626 13.73 18.90 25.07
CA GLN A 626 12.95 19.84 25.87
C GLN A 626 11.62 20.18 25.19
N VAL A 627 11.66 20.40 23.88
CA VAL A 627 10.46 20.64 23.07
C VAL A 627 9.56 19.40 23.04
N TRP A 628 10.15 18.21 22.90
CA TRP A 628 9.40 16.96 22.93
C TRP A 628 8.75 16.69 24.30
N ASP A 629 9.46 16.91 25.39
CA ASP A 629 8.95 16.77 26.75
C ASP A 629 7.79 17.73 27.00
N THR A 630 7.93 18.98 26.56
CA THR A 630 6.86 19.99 26.64
C THR A 630 5.62 19.58 25.85
N ILE A 631 5.79 19.04 24.64
CA ILE A 631 4.67 18.52 23.83
C ILE A 631 3.96 17.37 24.56
N LYS A 632 4.70 16.45 25.20
CA LYS A 632 4.15 15.36 26.00
C LYS A 632 3.38 15.87 27.23
N GLU A 633 3.95 16.82 27.97
CA GLU A 633 3.33 17.42 29.16
C GLU A 633 2.06 18.19 28.83
N MET A 634 2.00 18.83 27.67
CA MET A 634 0.85 19.65 27.28
C MET A 634 -0.43 18.85 27.02
N ARG A 635 -0.34 17.52 26.83
CA ARG A 635 -1.48 16.60 26.68
C ARG A 635 -2.55 17.11 25.70
N PHE A 636 -2.13 17.60 24.53
CA PHE A 636 -3.01 18.20 23.52
C PHE A 636 -4.23 17.32 23.18
N THR A 637 -4.03 16.01 23.00
CA THR A 637 -5.09 14.99 22.91
C THR A 637 -4.54 13.64 23.38
N LYS A 638 -5.41 12.68 23.73
CA LYS A 638 -5.01 11.27 24.00
C LYS A 638 -4.43 10.53 22.77
N HIS A 639 -4.48 11.12 21.57
CA HIS A 639 -4.20 10.42 20.31
C HIS A 639 -2.96 10.95 19.56
N LEU A 640 -2.25 11.93 20.11
CA LEU A 640 -1.05 12.50 19.50
C LEU A 640 0.20 11.69 19.89
N GLU A 641 0.24 10.44 19.44
CA GLU A 641 1.37 9.53 19.67
C GLU A 641 2.50 9.77 18.65
N ALA A 642 3.74 9.56 19.11
CA ALA A 642 4.94 9.61 18.28
C ALA A 642 4.87 8.56 17.16
N ASP A 643 5.27 8.95 15.95
CA ASP A 643 5.36 8.06 14.80
C ASP A 643 6.82 7.75 14.45
N THR A 644 7.01 6.92 13.43
CA THR A 644 8.32 6.56 12.88
C THR A 644 9.20 7.79 12.62
N LYS A 645 8.62 8.90 12.14
CA LYS A 645 9.38 10.11 11.82
C LYS A 645 9.76 10.91 13.07
N THR A 646 8.90 10.93 14.09
CA THR A 646 9.22 11.50 15.40
C THR A 646 10.44 10.80 16.00
N TYR A 647 10.41 9.47 16.09
CA TYR A 647 11.53 8.69 16.63
C TYR A 647 12.80 8.79 15.79
N ASP A 648 12.66 8.86 14.47
CA ASP A 648 13.78 9.12 13.57
C ASP A 648 14.51 10.43 13.93
N ILE A 649 13.77 11.52 14.14
CA ILE A 649 14.34 12.82 14.53
C ILE A 649 15.02 12.71 15.91
N LEU A 650 14.38 12.06 16.89
CA LEU A 650 14.89 11.89 18.24
C LEU A 650 16.20 11.08 18.26
N ILE A 651 16.22 9.91 17.63
CA ILE A 651 17.39 9.02 17.58
C ILE A 651 18.52 9.66 16.75
N THR A 652 18.20 10.31 15.63
CA THR A 652 19.19 11.08 14.86
C THR A 652 19.83 12.15 15.73
N THR A 653 19.03 12.86 16.53
CA THR A 653 19.52 13.87 17.47
C THR A 653 20.43 13.22 18.52
N CYS A 654 20.01 12.12 19.17
CA CYS A 654 20.83 11.38 20.12
C CYS A 654 22.20 10.99 19.53
N ASN A 655 22.22 10.52 18.28
CA ASN A 655 23.44 10.15 17.57
C ASN A 655 24.36 11.37 17.29
N ASN A 656 23.77 12.55 17.06
CA ASN A 656 24.48 13.81 16.83
C ASN A 656 24.94 14.50 18.13
N VAL A 657 24.33 14.21 19.27
CA VAL A 657 24.76 14.78 20.57
C VAL A 657 25.44 13.75 21.48
N ILE A 658 25.61 12.51 21.01
CA ILE A 658 26.26 11.41 21.73
C ILE A 658 25.50 11.08 23.05
N MET A 659 24.17 11.15 23.02
CA MET A 659 23.29 10.78 24.15
C MET A 659 22.74 9.35 23.94
N PHE A 660 23.61 8.35 24.13
CA PHE A 660 23.28 6.95 23.84
C PHE A 660 22.22 6.35 24.76
N GLU A 661 22.21 6.71 26.04
CA GLU A 661 21.20 6.24 27.01
C GLU A 661 19.78 6.62 26.56
N LYS A 662 19.56 7.89 26.20
CA LYS A 662 18.28 8.35 25.63
C LYS A 662 17.93 7.65 24.32
N ALA A 663 18.92 7.35 23.47
CA ALA A 663 18.66 6.62 22.23
C ALA A 663 18.07 5.22 22.53
N LEU A 664 18.63 4.53 23.53
CA LEU A 664 18.17 3.21 23.95
C LEU A 664 16.80 3.27 24.64
N GLU A 665 16.52 4.29 25.45
CA GLU A 665 15.17 4.53 25.98
C GLU A 665 14.14 4.64 24.85
N TYR A 666 14.46 5.41 23.80
CA TYR A 666 13.58 5.50 22.63
C TYR A 666 13.50 4.18 21.85
N PHE A 667 14.54 3.36 21.80
CA PHE A 667 14.47 2.04 21.17
C PHE A 667 13.47 1.16 21.92
N GLU A 668 13.54 1.12 23.25
CA GLU A 668 12.60 0.36 24.07
C GLU A 668 11.16 0.89 23.94
N GLU A 669 11.00 2.20 23.82
CA GLU A 669 9.69 2.80 23.56
C GLU A 669 9.13 2.41 22.18
N ILE A 670 9.97 2.38 21.14
CA ILE A 670 9.58 1.92 19.79
C ILE A 670 9.17 0.45 19.81
N PHE A 671 9.96 -0.41 20.48
CA PHE A 671 9.70 -1.84 20.59
C PHE A 671 8.42 -2.13 21.36
N SER A 672 8.24 -1.50 22.52
CA SER A 672 7.05 -1.70 23.37
C SER A 672 5.76 -1.22 22.72
N LYS A 673 5.82 -0.13 21.95
CA LYS A 673 4.68 0.39 21.19
C LYS A 673 4.46 -0.31 19.84
N ASN A 674 5.33 -1.25 19.47
CA ASN A 674 5.29 -2.00 18.21
C ASN A 674 5.19 -1.08 16.97
N ILE A 675 5.96 0.01 16.96
CA ILE A 675 5.91 1.02 15.90
C ILE A 675 6.67 0.52 14.69
N LYS A 676 5.97 0.30 13.57
CA LYS A 676 6.57 -0.14 12.31
C LYS A 676 7.64 0.86 11.83
N PRO A 677 8.93 0.49 11.82
CA PRO A 677 9.98 1.40 11.39
C PRO A 677 10.05 1.45 9.86
N ASP A 678 10.67 2.50 9.32
CA ASP A 678 11.13 2.53 7.93
C ASP A 678 12.62 2.19 7.87
N ALA A 679 13.16 1.98 6.66
CA ALA A 679 14.59 1.68 6.49
C ALA A 679 15.49 2.77 7.08
N PHE A 680 15.03 4.03 7.09
CA PHE A 680 15.80 5.16 7.60
C PHE A 680 15.94 5.13 9.12
N LEU A 681 14.85 4.85 9.85
CA LEU A 681 14.87 4.67 11.30
C LEU A 681 15.75 3.47 11.69
N ILE A 682 15.62 2.33 11.01
CA ILE A 682 16.50 1.16 11.22
C ILE A 682 17.97 1.53 11.01
N ASN A 683 18.29 2.24 9.92
CA ASN A 683 19.64 2.70 9.65
C ASN A 683 20.15 3.66 10.73
N ASN A 684 19.30 4.52 11.29
CA ASN A 684 19.66 5.37 12.42
C ASN A 684 19.88 4.59 13.72
N MET A 685 19.16 3.49 13.93
CA MET A 685 19.41 2.59 15.04
C MET A 685 20.78 1.89 14.90
N PHE A 686 21.13 1.39 13.71
CA PHE A 686 22.48 0.85 13.46
C PHE A 686 23.58 1.92 13.59
N ARG A 687 23.30 3.17 13.20
CA ARG A 687 24.25 4.29 13.38
C ARG A 687 24.51 4.57 14.86
N THR A 688 23.56 4.30 15.75
CA THR A 688 23.80 4.38 17.20
C THR A 688 24.91 3.44 17.61
N SER A 689 24.86 2.16 17.21
CA SER A 689 25.94 1.19 17.47
C SER A 689 27.28 1.63 16.88
N LEU A 690 27.27 2.18 15.66
CA LEU A 690 28.47 2.73 15.02
C LEU A 690 29.09 3.87 15.85
N LYS A 691 28.26 4.83 16.30
CA LYS A 691 28.71 5.98 17.10
C LYS A 691 29.23 5.53 18.46
N ILE A 692 28.60 4.54 19.10
CA ILE A 692 29.11 3.93 20.33
C ILE A 692 30.48 3.30 20.10
N ALA A 693 30.69 2.57 18.99
CA ALA A 693 31.97 1.98 18.62
C ALA A 693 33.08 3.03 18.37
N HIS A 694 32.73 4.26 17.99
CA HIS A 694 33.66 5.38 17.87
C HIS A 694 34.08 5.98 19.22
N CYS A 695 33.32 5.73 20.30
CA CYS A 695 33.53 6.29 21.63
C CYS A 695 33.79 5.19 22.70
N PRO A 696 34.89 4.42 22.60
CA PRO A 696 35.13 3.23 23.43
C PRO A 696 35.28 3.56 24.93
N LYS A 697 35.80 4.74 25.29
CA LYS A 697 35.88 5.19 26.69
C LYS A 697 34.50 5.35 27.34
N LEU A 698 33.55 5.90 26.59
CA LEU A 698 32.19 6.14 27.07
C LEU A 698 31.38 4.83 27.07
N SER A 699 31.54 4.00 26.04
CA SER A 699 30.93 2.67 25.95
C SER A 699 31.29 1.76 27.13
N ARG A 700 32.56 1.70 27.54
CA ARG A 700 32.99 0.91 28.71
C ARG A 700 32.42 1.42 30.03
N LYS A 701 32.22 2.74 30.15
CA LYS A 701 31.65 3.35 31.36
C LYS A 701 30.16 3.02 31.51
N ILE A 702 29.43 2.92 30.41
CA ILE A 702 27.97 2.68 30.38
C ILE A 702 27.66 1.18 30.20
N ASN A 703 28.68 0.33 30.04
CA ASN A 703 28.56 -1.12 29.82
C ASN A 703 27.61 -1.49 28.66
N LEU A 704 27.71 -0.78 27.54
CA LEU A 704 26.87 -1.00 26.36
C LEU A 704 27.50 -2.02 25.40
N ASP A 705 26.78 -3.11 25.13
CA ASP A 705 27.12 -4.09 24.11
C ASP A 705 26.55 -3.68 22.74
N GLN A 706 27.45 -3.32 21.82
CA GLN A 706 27.08 -2.90 20.47
C GLN A 706 26.45 -4.04 19.65
N GLU A 707 26.86 -5.30 19.88
CA GLU A 707 26.31 -6.45 19.16
C GLU A 707 24.91 -6.78 19.60
N ALA A 708 24.62 -6.71 20.90
CA ALA A 708 23.26 -6.86 21.41
C ALA A 708 22.30 -5.84 20.76
N ILE A 709 22.74 -4.59 20.61
CA ILE A 709 21.94 -3.54 19.95
C ILE A 709 21.74 -3.87 18.45
N ILE A 710 22.79 -4.32 17.75
CA ILE A 710 22.70 -4.72 16.34
C ILE A 710 21.74 -5.89 16.16
N ASN A 711 21.90 -6.96 16.94
CA ASN A 711 21.07 -8.16 16.85
C ASN A 711 19.60 -7.83 17.13
N ARG A 712 19.33 -7.08 18.20
CA ARG A 712 17.96 -6.64 18.52
C ARG A 712 17.34 -5.79 17.40
N THR A 713 18.15 -4.95 16.75
CA THR A 713 17.69 -4.14 15.59
C THR A 713 17.42 -5.03 14.37
N ILE A 714 18.23 -6.06 14.12
CA ILE A 714 18.03 -7.05 13.04
C ILE A 714 16.77 -7.88 13.29
N ASP A 715 16.55 -8.33 14.52
CA ASP A 715 15.34 -9.09 14.90
C ASP A 715 14.09 -8.26 14.64
N TYR A 716 14.13 -6.97 15.03
CA TYR A 716 13.03 -6.04 14.79
C TYR A 716 12.81 -5.76 13.30
N MET A 717 13.88 -5.55 12.54
CA MET A 717 13.83 -5.38 11.08
C MET A 717 13.20 -6.61 10.40
N THR A 718 13.56 -7.81 10.87
CA THR A 718 13.04 -9.11 10.39
C THR A 718 11.56 -9.26 10.73
N ALA A 719 11.15 -8.95 11.95
CA ALA A 719 9.75 -9.00 12.38
C ALA A 719 8.83 -8.16 11.46
N PHE A 720 9.28 -6.95 11.09
CA PHE A 720 8.55 -6.07 10.17
C PHE A 720 8.78 -6.34 8.68
N ASN A 721 9.59 -7.34 8.33
CA ASN A 721 9.95 -7.70 6.95
C ASN A 721 10.53 -6.52 6.16
N ILE A 722 11.36 -5.74 6.84
CA ILE A 722 12.15 -4.68 6.21
C ILE A 722 13.42 -5.34 5.71
N ARG A 723 13.77 -5.10 4.44
CA ARG A 723 15.02 -5.61 3.89
C ARG A 723 16.14 -4.62 4.17
N PRO A 724 17.35 -5.09 4.56
CA PRO A 724 18.50 -4.20 4.67
C PRO A 724 18.79 -3.58 3.30
N ASP A 725 19.12 -2.29 3.32
CA ASP A 725 19.49 -1.55 2.12
C ASP A 725 21.01 -1.33 2.06
N SER A 726 21.46 -0.69 0.98
CA SER A 726 22.88 -0.36 0.78
C SER A 726 23.46 0.47 1.95
N ASP A 727 22.66 1.35 2.57
CA ASP A 727 23.12 2.12 3.72
C ASP A 727 23.23 1.24 4.98
N SER A 728 22.31 0.27 5.19
CA SER A 728 22.37 -0.70 6.30
C SER A 728 23.70 -1.46 6.30
N PHE A 729 24.08 -2.04 5.16
CA PHE A 729 25.33 -2.78 5.01
C PHE A 729 26.56 -1.89 5.22
N ALA A 730 26.57 -0.68 4.65
CA ALA A 730 27.67 0.27 4.84
C ALA A 730 27.88 0.63 6.32
N ILE A 731 26.79 0.83 7.09
CA ILE A 731 26.86 1.12 8.52
C ILE A 731 27.39 -0.09 9.29
N LEU A 732 26.84 -1.28 9.06
CA LEU A 732 27.24 -2.50 9.78
C LEU A 732 28.68 -2.89 9.51
N ILE A 733 29.14 -2.85 8.25
CA ILE A 733 30.54 -3.08 7.87
C ILE A 733 31.46 -2.09 8.60
N SER A 734 31.09 -0.81 8.61
CA SER A 734 31.85 0.22 9.32
C SER A 734 31.90 -0.03 10.84
N THR A 735 30.80 -0.52 11.43
CA THR A 735 30.72 -0.83 12.86
C THR A 735 31.62 -2.01 13.21
N TYR A 736 31.47 -3.15 12.53
CA TYR A 736 32.27 -4.35 12.82
C TYR A 736 33.76 -4.17 12.51
N SER A 737 34.09 -3.39 11.47
CA SER A 737 35.46 -2.99 11.18
C SER A 737 36.06 -2.17 12.32
N LYS A 738 35.29 -1.26 12.92
CA LYS A 738 35.72 -0.47 14.08
C LYS A 738 35.88 -1.32 15.36
N LEU A 739 35.05 -2.36 15.52
CA LEU A 739 35.15 -3.33 16.61
C LEU A 739 36.28 -4.35 16.41
N GLY A 740 36.90 -4.41 15.23
CA GLY A 740 37.96 -5.36 14.88
C GLY A 740 37.46 -6.77 14.56
N LYS A 741 36.15 -6.95 14.33
CA LYS A 741 35.53 -8.24 14.01
C LYS A 741 35.57 -8.51 12.51
N ASN A 742 36.74 -8.90 12.03
CA ASN A 742 37.05 -9.10 10.62
C ASN A 742 36.17 -10.15 9.93
N GLU A 743 35.85 -11.24 10.64
CA GLU A 743 35.01 -12.33 10.12
C GLU A 743 33.59 -11.83 9.78
N LYS A 744 32.98 -11.06 10.70
CA LYS A 744 31.66 -10.46 10.50
C LYS A 744 31.61 -9.49 9.32
N VAL A 745 32.68 -8.73 9.10
CA VAL A 745 32.78 -7.84 7.92
C VAL A 745 32.75 -8.65 6.63
N TYR A 746 33.44 -9.79 6.59
CA TYR A 746 33.47 -10.67 5.43
C TYR A 746 32.11 -11.34 5.18
N GLU A 747 31.45 -11.83 6.23
CA GLU A 747 30.08 -12.38 6.16
C GLU A 747 29.10 -11.38 5.56
N LEU A 748 29.06 -10.15 6.09
CA LEU A 748 28.18 -9.08 5.59
C LEU A 748 28.48 -8.70 4.13
N TRP A 749 29.75 -8.79 3.72
CA TRP A 749 30.14 -8.52 2.34
C TRP A 749 29.65 -9.59 1.36
N LEU A 750 29.67 -10.86 1.77
CA LEU A 750 29.11 -11.95 0.98
C LEU A 750 27.59 -11.85 0.88
N GLU A 751 26.91 -11.65 2.01
CA GLU A 751 25.46 -11.48 2.07
C GLU A 751 24.99 -10.32 1.17
N MET A 752 25.67 -9.18 1.22
CA MET A 752 25.38 -8.03 0.35
C MET A 752 25.46 -8.38 -1.15
N LYS A 753 26.43 -9.21 -1.55
CA LYS A 753 26.57 -9.70 -2.93
C LYS A 753 25.46 -10.67 -3.33
N GLU A 754 25.08 -11.58 -2.43
CA GLU A 754 23.98 -12.54 -2.65
C GLU A 754 22.64 -11.81 -2.84
N LEU A 755 22.44 -10.71 -2.12
CA LEU A 755 21.28 -9.84 -2.26
C LEU A 755 21.31 -8.92 -3.49
N GLY A 756 22.38 -8.97 -4.31
CA GLY A 756 22.52 -8.16 -5.52
C GLY A 756 22.74 -6.67 -5.25
N ILE A 757 23.24 -6.28 -4.07
CA ILE A 757 23.51 -4.89 -3.72
C ILE A 757 24.93 -4.53 -4.17
N GLU A 758 25.04 -3.53 -5.05
CA GLU A 758 26.34 -3.08 -5.55
C GLU A 758 27.10 -2.26 -4.49
N PRO A 759 28.38 -2.61 -4.20
CA PRO A 759 29.18 -1.84 -3.24
C PRO A 759 29.47 -0.43 -3.75
N ASN A 760 29.29 0.57 -2.88
CA ASN A 760 29.66 1.97 -3.13
C ASN A 760 30.83 2.43 -2.21
N VAL A 761 31.26 3.68 -2.37
CA VAL A 761 32.38 4.29 -1.61
C VAL A 761 32.27 4.11 -0.09
N LYS A 762 31.05 4.16 0.48
CA LYS A 762 30.87 4.01 1.94
C LYS A 762 31.24 2.60 2.42
N HIS A 763 30.94 1.57 1.64
CA HIS A 763 31.29 0.19 1.97
C HIS A 763 32.80 -0.02 1.96
N TYR A 764 33.45 0.48 0.91
CA TYR A 764 34.90 0.43 0.80
C TYR A 764 35.60 1.26 1.88
N SER A 765 35.01 2.36 2.33
CA SER A 765 35.52 3.11 3.49
C SER A 765 35.55 2.26 4.76
N GLY A 766 34.49 1.51 5.04
CA GLY A 766 34.47 0.55 6.15
C GLY A 766 35.57 -0.52 6.03
N ILE A 767 35.77 -1.08 4.84
CA ILE A 767 36.80 -2.11 4.57
C ILE A 767 38.22 -1.57 4.65
N VAL A 768 38.50 -0.40 4.04
CA VAL A 768 39.81 0.26 4.17
C VAL A 768 40.11 0.53 5.66
N SER A 769 39.07 0.87 6.44
CA SER A 769 39.22 1.10 7.87
C SER A 769 39.57 -0.16 8.69
N GLN A 770 39.46 -1.35 8.10
CA GLN A 770 39.91 -2.63 8.65
C GLN A 770 41.41 -2.82 8.40
N PHE A 771 41.88 -2.46 7.20
CA PHE A 771 43.27 -2.64 6.75
C PHE A 771 44.17 -1.45 7.05
N LYS A 772 43.86 -0.65 8.07
CA LYS A 772 44.60 0.58 8.42
C LYS A 772 46.11 0.40 8.62
N ASN A 773 46.54 -0.81 8.95
CA ASN A 773 47.95 -1.17 9.19
C ASN A 773 48.55 -2.03 8.06
N ASN A 774 47.81 -2.28 6.99
CA ASN A 774 48.25 -3.09 5.85
C ASN A 774 48.07 -2.28 4.55
N PRO A 775 49.08 -1.48 4.15
CA PRO A 775 48.97 -0.60 2.99
C PRO A 775 48.76 -1.35 1.67
N GLU A 776 49.33 -2.55 1.52
CA GLU A 776 49.15 -3.39 0.32
C GLU A 776 47.68 -3.75 0.10
N LYS A 777 46.99 -4.19 1.16
CA LYS A 777 45.55 -4.49 1.08
C LYS A 777 44.70 -3.24 0.77
N ILE A 778 45.13 -2.06 1.21
CA ILE A 778 44.46 -0.80 0.84
C ILE A 778 44.62 -0.53 -0.67
N LEU A 779 45.81 -0.78 -1.22
CA LEU A 779 46.06 -0.66 -2.67
C LEU A 779 45.28 -1.70 -3.48
N GLU A 780 45.16 -2.93 -3.00
CA GLU A 780 44.30 -3.96 -3.63
C GLU A 780 42.83 -3.52 -3.69
N VAL A 781 42.30 -2.98 -2.57
CA VAL A 781 40.94 -2.43 -2.54
C VAL A 781 40.79 -1.30 -3.56
N LEU A 782 41.78 -0.40 -3.66
CA LEU A 782 41.77 0.67 -4.66
C LEU A 782 41.77 0.14 -6.10
N ARG A 783 42.56 -0.90 -6.41
CA ARG A 783 42.55 -1.55 -7.73
C ARG A 783 41.16 -2.08 -8.08
N VAL A 784 40.48 -2.70 -7.13
CA VAL A 784 39.11 -3.20 -7.33
C VAL A 784 38.14 -2.04 -7.60
N ILE A 785 38.21 -0.95 -6.84
CA ILE A 785 37.38 0.24 -7.03
C ILE A 785 37.58 0.84 -8.43
N VAL A 786 38.84 1.00 -8.85
CA VAL A 786 39.21 1.54 -10.16
C VAL A 786 38.73 0.64 -11.29
N SER A 787 38.91 -0.69 -11.17
CA SER A 787 38.43 -1.66 -12.16
C SER A 787 36.90 -1.63 -12.34
N LYS A 788 36.17 -1.29 -11.28
CA LYS A 788 34.71 -1.17 -11.28
C LYS A 788 34.22 0.23 -11.66
N LYS A 789 35.12 1.17 -11.98
CA LYS A 789 34.83 2.56 -12.37
C LYS A 789 33.94 3.30 -11.35
N ILE A 790 34.18 3.07 -10.06
CA ILE A 790 33.43 3.73 -8.98
C ILE A 790 34.01 5.13 -8.76
N ILE A 791 33.15 6.15 -8.83
CA ILE A 791 33.53 7.55 -8.61
C ILE A 791 33.86 7.77 -7.12
N LEU A 792 35.08 8.24 -6.86
CA LEU A 792 35.58 8.51 -5.52
C LEU A 792 35.26 9.93 -5.06
N THR A 793 34.98 10.09 -3.77
CA THR A 793 34.87 11.41 -3.14
C THR A 793 36.24 11.90 -2.68
N THR A 794 36.44 13.22 -2.68
CA THR A 794 37.67 13.88 -2.18
C THR A 794 38.01 13.45 -0.76
N ASP A 795 37.00 13.36 0.11
CA ASP A 795 37.16 12.91 1.49
C ASP A 795 37.67 11.46 1.59
N PHE A 796 37.19 10.58 0.70
CA PHE A 796 37.60 9.18 0.68
C PHE A 796 39.03 9.01 0.16
N VAL A 797 39.43 9.78 -0.85
CA VAL A 797 40.82 9.83 -1.34
C VAL A 797 41.75 10.28 -0.22
N GLY A 798 41.42 11.38 0.48
CA GLY A 798 42.18 11.85 1.63
C GLY A 798 42.23 10.83 2.78
N PHE A 799 41.14 10.09 3.01
CA PHE A 799 41.07 9.01 3.99
C PHE A 799 42.02 7.85 3.66
N MET A 800 42.03 7.38 2.41
CA MET A 800 42.96 6.33 1.97
C MET A 800 44.41 6.78 2.05
N GLN A 801 44.69 7.99 1.56
CA GLN A 801 46.02 8.58 1.56
C GLN A 801 46.59 8.68 2.99
N LYS A 802 45.78 9.10 3.96
CA LYS A 802 46.16 9.15 5.38
C LYS A 802 46.57 7.78 5.94
N HIS A 803 45.86 6.72 5.56
CA HIS A 803 46.14 5.36 6.03
C HIS A 803 47.32 4.71 5.32
N LEU A 804 47.50 4.97 4.02
CA LEU A 804 48.67 4.55 3.25
C LEU A 804 49.97 5.19 3.76
N PHE A 805 49.96 6.50 4.04
CA PHE A 805 51.14 7.18 4.58
C PHE A 805 51.52 6.70 5.98
N LYS A 806 50.52 6.41 6.84
CA LYS A 806 50.78 5.83 8.17
C LYS A 806 51.38 4.42 8.09
N GLY A 807 51.01 3.64 7.07
CA GLY A 807 51.52 2.29 6.85
C GLY A 807 52.83 2.19 6.09
N LYS A 808 53.45 3.32 5.68
CA LYS A 808 54.60 3.36 4.74
C LYS A 808 54.32 2.63 3.40
N GLY A 809 53.11 2.77 2.86
CA GLY A 809 52.71 2.18 1.59
C GLY A 809 53.31 2.85 0.35
N ASP A 810 53.22 2.18 -0.80
CA ASP A 810 53.67 2.70 -2.09
C ASP A 810 52.80 3.89 -2.57
N THR A 811 53.39 5.09 -2.49
CA THR A 811 52.75 6.35 -2.85
C THR A 811 52.74 6.61 -4.35
N GLN A 812 53.66 5.99 -5.10
CA GLN A 812 53.72 6.10 -6.55
C GLN A 812 52.60 5.31 -7.19
N GLU A 813 52.36 4.08 -6.73
CA GLU A 813 51.27 3.23 -7.20
C GLU A 813 49.90 3.84 -6.88
N PHE A 814 49.73 4.41 -5.68
CA PHE A 814 48.51 5.14 -5.32
C PHE A 814 48.23 6.31 -6.29
N SER A 815 49.27 7.09 -6.61
CA SER A 815 49.16 8.23 -7.54
C SER A 815 48.90 7.79 -8.98
N ARG A 816 49.35 6.59 -9.38
CA ARG A 816 49.05 6.00 -10.69
C ARG A 816 47.57 5.61 -10.79
N LEU A 817 47.06 4.89 -9.79
CA LEU A 817 45.66 4.45 -9.73
C LEU A 817 44.68 5.62 -9.65
N LEU A 818 45.05 6.71 -8.97
CA LEU A 818 44.22 7.92 -8.91
C LEU A 818 44.12 8.64 -10.27
N ARG A 819 45.22 8.72 -11.02
CA ARG A 819 45.21 9.24 -12.40
C ARG A 819 44.34 8.40 -13.34
N GLU A 820 44.38 7.08 -13.16
CA GLU A 820 43.51 6.15 -13.88
C GLU A 820 42.03 6.40 -13.53
N HIS A 821 41.71 6.63 -12.25
CA HIS A 821 40.39 7.04 -11.80
C HIS A 821 39.91 8.34 -12.47
N ASP A 822 40.71 9.39 -12.41
CA ASP A 822 40.32 10.72 -12.89
C ASP A 822 40.04 10.73 -14.40
N SER A 823 40.72 9.85 -15.16
CA SER A 823 40.52 9.70 -16.61
C SER A 823 39.11 9.26 -17.01
N TYR A 824 38.41 8.52 -16.16
CA TYR A 824 37.01 8.13 -16.40
C TYR A 824 36.01 8.94 -15.59
N ALA A 825 36.40 9.53 -14.46
CA ALA A 825 35.49 10.35 -13.65
C ALA A 825 35.17 11.71 -14.30
N LEU A 826 36.04 12.19 -15.20
CA LEU A 826 35.85 13.43 -15.99
C LEU A 826 34.96 13.25 -17.23
N LYS A 827 34.62 12.01 -17.62
CA LYS A 827 33.72 11.68 -18.73
C LYS A 827 32.31 11.46 -18.21
#